data_AF-A0AAD9D7Y0-F1
#
_entry.id   AF-A0AAD9D7Y0-F1
#
_cell.length_a   1.000
_cell.length_b   1.000
_cell.length_c   1.000
_cell.angle_alpha   90.00
_cell.angle_beta   90.00
_cell.angle_gamma   90.00
#
_symmetry.space_group_name_H-M   'P 1'
#
loop_
_entity.id
_entity.type
_entity.pdbx_description
1 polymer ?
#
loop_
_entity_poly.entity_id
_entity_poly.type
_entity_poly.pdbx_seq_one_letter_code
_entity_poly.pdbx_strand_id
1 'polypeptide(L)'
;MKDSSWSLPDPQSTTIRCRKDCRSLRRRDGLIKYASNNTSQNGEDGVIKRLFELLPLSKKRHCVDVGAWDGVHLSNTYSLLVENQTQSEEWSGVLIEADQQRFKELKNLHDGLGNISVCAEVSCDPCSPQSLLSILKRDAPDLPHNFDLVSIDVDGMDYWIMANILGLSAPDGSTDSYQPKVICVEFNPTMPTDLVYVQPRSDSIRHGSSLSACVELATASGYILVETTLFNAFFVQFELYEQFLKDEVPDTSIEALQSPLSMGTQLYQLYDGTLKLWGCKRMLWHRMPIEEKKIQMIPQNQRQFPFSPSNGEDKNEEANTIREDAIDMSPYCSFFLDDSEDEINSKLHCAAELNSMLQKDGFALVRGTGISGNLCDNALRATKSFLHEADESVRRSTLTKDRARRGYSPMATENFASLLGEEGPNDLVKKFRVGPESESSSSSLHQPNAWPSSEVWGNEEAAFFISSIEEYFEQTRLAADYILTAICDGINANNSDHAQSINVLSNQSNNHTSILTLLGYQYGSRHKKGSKGYMRPLVAAHTDVGVITVLLYDSGKCATLQRVADVCTADPTTEEWVNINLPAGPCYIDEPVFVVNVGDCLSELTGGSLRSTLHRVMPQPCKKDDNDAARSCLALFVGLESSASLTLPHSGENMTYEEWRRGRIARATAVLRNSASK
;
A
#
# COMPACT_ATOMS: atom_id res chain seq x y z
N MET A 1 -2.54 -39.54 -22.99
CA MET A 1 -3.72 -38.92 -22.36
C MET A 1 -3.83 -39.47 -20.95
N LYS A 2 -3.46 -38.67 -19.94
CA LYS A 2 -3.78 -38.93 -18.52
C LYS A 2 -4.05 -37.59 -17.87
N ASP A 3 -5.30 -37.46 -17.41
CA ASP A 3 -5.87 -36.49 -16.48
C ASP A 3 -5.25 -35.10 -16.39
N SER A 4 -5.80 -34.18 -17.19
CA SER A 4 -5.87 -32.78 -16.79
C SER A 4 -7.33 -32.45 -16.51
N SER A 5 -7.82 -32.78 -15.32
CA SER A 5 -9.05 -32.15 -14.82
C SER A 5 -8.73 -30.67 -14.65
N TRP A 6 -9.22 -29.87 -15.59
CA TRP A 6 -9.14 -28.42 -15.49
C TRP A 6 -10.05 -27.99 -14.35
N SER A 7 -9.46 -27.66 -13.20
CA SER A 7 -10.16 -27.03 -12.09
C SER A 7 -10.05 -25.51 -12.22
N LEU A 8 -11.17 -24.83 -11.98
CA LEU A 8 -11.18 -23.38 -11.83
C LEU A 8 -10.19 -23.00 -10.73
N PRO A 9 -9.33 -22.00 -10.96
CA PRO A 9 -8.48 -21.48 -9.90
C PRO A 9 -9.33 -20.92 -8.76
N ASP A 10 -8.80 -21.03 -7.55
CA ASP A 10 -9.45 -20.48 -6.36
C ASP A 10 -9.61 -18.96 -6.52
N PRO A 11 -10.85 -18.42 -6.47
CA PRO A 11 -11.09 -16.99 -6.67
C PRO A 11 -10.49 -16.10 -5.57
N GLN A 12 -10.11 -16.67 -4.41
CA GLN A 12 -9.52 -15.93 -3.30
C GLN A 12 -7.99 -15.94 -3.29
N SER A 13 -7.32 -16.65 -4.20
CA SER A 13 -5.85 -16.75 -4.22
C SER A 13 -5.22 -16.54 -5.60
N THR A 14 -4.04 -15.90 -5.61
CA THR A 14 -3.29 -15.68 -6.84
C THR A 14 -2.86 -17.01 -7.44
N THR A 15 -3.37 -17.32 -8.62
CA THR A 15 -2.96 -18.53 -9.34
C THR A 15 -1.73 -18.25 -10.17
N ILE A 16 -0.58 -18.74 -9.71
CA ILE A 16 0.66 -18.75 -10.47
C ILE A 16 0.85 -20.17 -11.02
N ARG A 17 0.71 -20.33 -12.34
CA ARG A 17 0.97 -21.60 -13.02
C ARG A 17 1.93 -21.36 -14.17
N CYS A 18 2.99 -22.16 -14.24
CA CYS A 18 3.79 -22.25 -15.45
C CYS A 18 2.92 -22.91 -16.52
N ARG A 19 2.76 -22.26 -17.68
CA ARG A 19 2.17 -22.91 -18.85
C ARG A 19 3.06 -24.11 -19.18
N LYS A 20 2.54 -25.34 -19.05
CA LYS A 20 3.26 -26.54 -19.51
C LYS A 20 3.62 -26.33 -20.99
N ASP A 21 4.91 -26.49 -21.30
CA ASP A 21 5.55 -26.32 -22.60
C ASP A 21 5.64 -24.87 -23.14
N CYS A 22 6.55 -24.06 -22.59
CA CYS A 22 7.49 -23.39 -23.49
C CYS A 22 8.65 -24.36 -23.69
N ARG A 23 8.54 -25.27 -24.67
CA ARG A 23 9.74 -25.97 -25.15
C ARG A 23 10.73 -24.88 -25.52
N SER A 24 11.95 -24.97 -24.98
CA SER A 24 13.05 -24.13 -25.42
C SER A 24 13.07 -24.10 -26.96
N LEU A 25 13.21 -22.90 -27.54
CA LEU A 25 13.45 -22.81 -28.98
C LEU A 25 14.80 -23.42 -29.35
N ARG A 26 15.73 -23.54 -28.38
CA ARG A 26 16.96 -24.31 -28.51
C ARG A 26 16.62 -25.76 -28.85
N ARG A 27 16.97 -26.13 -30.07
CA ARG A 27 17.04 -27.52 -30.47
C ARG A 27 18.33 -28.10 -29.88
N ARG A 28 18.28 -29.33 -29.37
CA ARG A 28 19.49 -30.05 -28.91
C ARG A 28 20.16 -30.75 -30.10
N ASP A 29 20.34 -30.03 -31.18
CA ASP A 29 21.10 -30.40 -32.37
C ASP A 29 22.43 -29.60 -32.39
N GLY A 30 23.22 -29.71 -33.46
CA GLY A 30 24.53 -29.05 -33.55
C GLY A 30 25.57 -29.57 -32.55
N LEU A 31 26.33 -28.67 -31.93
CA LEU A 31 27.47 -29.02 -31.07
C LEU A 31 27.05 -29.54 -29.69
N ILE A 32 26.00 -28.97 -29.08
CA ILE A 32 25.54 -29.37 -27.73
C ILE A 32 25.10 -30.84 -27.65
N LYS A 33 24.75 -31.48 -28.77
CA LYS A 33 24.42 -32.91 -28.78
C LYS A 33 25.60 -33.81 -28.37
N TYR A 34 26.82 -33.28 -28.45
CA TYR A 34 28.05 -33.95 -28.02
C TYR A 34 28.46 -33.61 -26.59
N ALA A 35 27.70 -32.75 -25.88
CA ALA A 35 28.02 -32.34 -24.52
C ALA A 35 28.26 -33.53 -23.59
N SER A 36 29.42 -33.52 -22.94
CA SER A 36 29.84 -34.51 -21.94
C SER A 36 30.77 -33.85 -20.93
N ASN A 37 30.86 -34.40 -19.73
CA ASN A 37 31.78 -33.95 -18.68
C ASN A 37 32.71 -35.10 -18.30
N ASN A 38 34.00 -34.92 -18.52
CA ASN A 38 35.06 -35.72 -17.90
C ASN A 38 35.60 -34.95 -16.68
N THR A 39 36.10 -33.74 -16.93
CA THR A 39 36.55 -32.79 -15.92
C THR A 39 35.78 -31.49 -15.95
N SER A 40 35.15 -31.13 -17.06
CA SER A 40 34.34 -29.92 -17.21
C SER A 40 33.01 -29.97 -16.46
N GLN A 41 32.31 -28.84 -16.38
CA GLN A 41 31.11 -28.69 -15.54
C GLN A 41 29.79 -28.96 -16.27
N ASN A 42 29.63 -28.48 -17.51
CA ASN A 42 28.33 -28.33 -18.16
C ASN A 42 28.31 -28.74 -19.65
N GLY A 43 29.25 -29.57 -20.07
CA GLY A 43 29.29 -30.23 -21.38
C GLY A 43 30.50 -29.83 -22.24
N GLU A 44 31.38 -28.98 -21.72
CA GLU A 44 32.47 -28.36 -22.46
C GLU A 44 33.44 -29.39 -23.04
N ASP A 45 33.82 -30.43 -22.30
CA ASP A 45 34.73 -31.49 -22.81
C ASP A 45 34.25 -32.05 -24.16
N GLY A 46 32.95 -32.34 -24.25
CA GLY A 46 32.35 -32.92 -25.44
C GLY A 46 32.22 -31.93 -26.60
N VAL A 47 31.88 -30.67 -26.30
CA VAL A 47 31.79 -29.59 -27.29
C VAL A 47 33.18 -29.29 -27.85
N ILE A 48 34.18 -29.12 -27.00
CA ILE A 48 35.58 -28.85 -27.37
C ILE A 48 36.12 -29.99 -28.24
N LYS A 49 35.92 -31.24 -27.82
CA LYS A 49 36.32 -32.40 -28.61
C LYS A 49 35.71 -32.35 -30.01
N ARG A 50 34.39 -32.10 -30.12
CA ARG A 50 33.73 -32.04 -31.42
C ARG A 50 34.24 -30.89 -32.30
N LEU A 51 34.49 -29.72 -31.72
CA LEU A 51 35.06 -28.58 -32.43
C LEU A 51 36.39 -28.94 -33.09
N PHE A 52 37.28 -29.59 -32.36
CA PHE A 52 38.60 -29.97 -32.89
C PHE A 52 38.58 -31.21 -33.79
N GLU A 53 37.54 -32.05 -33.75
CA GLU A 53 37.28 -33.07 -34.79
C GLU A 53 36.85 -32.47 -36.14
N LEU A 54 36.20 -31.31 -36.13
CA LEU A 54 35.70 -30.61 -37.32
C LEU A 54 36.73 -29.64 -37.93
N LEU A 55 37.51 -28.98 -37.07
CA LEU A 55 38.55 -28.05 -37.50
C LEU A 55 39.75 -28.77 -38.15
N PRO A 56 40.57 -28.05 -38.95
CA PRO A 56 41.73 -28.64 -39.60
C PRO A 56 42.65 -29.38 -38.62
N LEU A 57 43.05 -30.60 -38.99
CA LEU A 57 44.00 -31.41 -38.24
C LEU A 57 45.34 -30.68 -38.08
N SER A 58 45.92 -30.73 -36.88
CA SER A 58 47.24 -30.19 -36.60
C SER A 58 48.04 -31.17 -35.76
N LYS A 59 49.28 -31.44 -36.16
CA LYS A 59 50.17 -32.32 -35.40
C LYS A 59 50.49 -31.78 -34.01
N LYS A 60 50.56 -30.45 -33.89
CA LYS A 60 50.80 -29.75 -32.64
C LYS A 60 49.74 -28.68 -32.44
N ARG A 61 49.08 -28.68 -31.29
CA ARG A 61 48.06 -27.71 -30.89
C ARG A 61 48.46 -27.03 -29.60
N HIS A 62 47.99 -25.82 -29.42
CA HIS A 62 48.26 -25.05 -28.21
C HIS A 62 46.96 -24.56 -27.57
N CYS A 63 46.88 -24.65 -26.24
CA CYS A 63 45.81 -24.02 -25.48
C CYS A 63 46.35 -23.07 -24.41
N VAL A 64 45.53 -22.10 -24.04
CA VAL A 64 45.72 -21.21 -22.89
C VAL A 64 44.52 -21.39 -21.98
N ASP A 65 44.74 -21.63 -20.69
CA ASP A 65 43.68 -21.78 -19.69
C ASP A 65 43.90 -20.74 -18.58
N VAL A 66 42.93 -19.84 -18.41
CA VAL A 66 42.99 -18.72 -17.46
C VAL A 66 41.97 -18.98 -16.37
N GLY A 67 42.46 -19.15 -15.12
CA GLY A 67 41.66 -19.70 -14.02
C GLY A 67 41.73 -21.22 -13.97
N ALA A 68 42.92 -21.77 -14.23
CA ALA A 68 43.11 -23.22 -14.41
C ALA A 68 42.93 -24.06 -13.13
N TRP A 69 42.77 -23.44 -11.96
CA TRP A 69 42.61 -24.08 -10.67
C TRP A 69 43.75 -25.08 -10.37
N ASP A 70 43.42 -26.35 -10.12
CA ASP A 70 44.38 -27.44 -9.89
C ASP A 70 44.70 -28.23 -11.18
N GLY A 71 44.19 -27.77 -12.33
CA GLY A 71 44.32 -28.42 -13.63
C GLY A 71 43.33 -29.56 -13.87
N VAL A 72 42.46 -29.89 -12.93
CA VAL A 72 41.51 -31.02 -13.03
C VAL A 72 40.09 -30.58 -12.69
N HIS A 73 39.90 -29.88 -11.58
CA HIS A 73 38.60 -29.47 -11.10
C HIS A 73 37.95 -28.49 -12.07
N LEU A 74 36.84 -28.89 -12.69
CA LEU A 74 36.08 -28.08 -13.65
C LEU A 74 36.91 -27.63 -14.87
N SER A 75 38.03 -28.31 -15.15
CA SER A 75 38.93 -27.91 -16.24
C SER A 75 38.35 -28.23 -17.61
N ASN A 76 38.36 -27.23 -18.49
CA ASN A 76 38.01 -27.35 -19.90
C ASN A 76 39.18 -27.88 -20.76
N THR A 77 40.40 -27.94 -20.22
CA THR A 77 41.63 -28.28 -20.99
C THR A 77 42.31 -29.57 -20.55
N TYR A 78 41.95 -30.15 -19.39
CA TYR A 78 42.55 -31.38 -18.87
C TYR A 78 42.52 -32.54 -19.88
N SER A 79 41.36 -32.81 -20.50
CA SER A 79 41.21 -33.88 -21.49
C SER A 79 42.15 -33.70 -22.70
N LEU A 80 42.48 -32.45 -23.06
CA LEU A 80 43.41 -32.15 -24.15
C LEU A 80 44.86 -32.39 -23.74
N LEU A 81 45.23 -31.98 -22.53
CA LEU A 81 46.61 -31.91 -22.06
C LEU A 81 47.12 -33.21 -21.42
N VAL A 82 46.23 -33.98 -20.78
CA VAL A 82 46.60 -35.16 -19.97
C VAL A 82 46.19 -36.46 -20.66
N GLU A 83 44.94 -36.56 -21.12
CA GLU A 83 44.41 -37.84 -21.63
C GLU A 83 44.73 -38.10 -23.11
N ASN A 84 44.77 -37.06 -23.93
CA ASN A 84 44.94 -37.19 -25.38
C ASN A 84 46.39 -37.28 -25.88
N GLN A 85 47.39 -37.39 -25.00
CA GLN A 85 48.81 -37.51 -25.37
C GLN A 85 49.16 -38.77 -26.19
N THR A 86 48.21 -39.69 -26.38
CA THR A 86 48.39 -40.93 -27.15
C THR A 86 47.72 -40.90 -28.54
N GLN A 87 47.06 -39.81 -28.93
CA GLN A 87 46.46 -39.63 -30.25
C GLN A 87 47.39 -38.90 -31.23
N SER A 88 46.98 -38.81 -32.51
CA SER A 88 47.72 -38.21 -33.63
C SER A 88 47.99 -36.70 -33.54
N GLU A 89 47.64 -36.05 -32.43
CA GLU A 89 47.79 -34.61 -32.19
C GLU A 89 48.39 -34.35 -30.79
N GLU A 90 49.50 -33.63 -30.72
CA GLU A 90 50.18 -33.26 -29.47
C GLU A 90 49.69 -31.89 -28.98
N TRP A 91 49.26 -31.80 -27.73
CA TRP A 91 48.81 -30.53 -27.12
C TRP A 91 49.87 -29.97 -26.16
N SER A 92 50.04 -28.64 -26.19
CA SER A 92 50.85 -27.89 -25.22
C SER A 92 50.02 -26.76 -24.61
N GLY A 93 50.05 -26.64 -23.28
CA GLY A 93 49.22 -25.70 -22.54
C GLY A 93 50.01 -24.58 -21.85
N VAL A 94 49.42 -23.40 -21.78
CA VAL A 94 49.79 -22.33 -20.83
C VAL A 94 48.65 -22.19 -19.82
N LEU A 95 48.88 -22.58 -18.57
CA LEU A 95 47.86 -22.62 -17.52
C LEU A 95 48.17 -21.56 -16.47
N ILE A 96 47.21 -20.68 -16.20
CA ILE A 96 47.38 -19.52 -15.31
C ILE A 96 46.43 -19.68 -14.12
N GLU A 97 46.97 -19.63 -12.91
CA GLU A 97 46.21 -19.75 -11.66
C GLU A 97 46.69 -18.72 -10.62
N ALA A 98 45.74 -18.05 -9.95
CA ALA A 98 46.02 -16.99 -8.99
C ALA A 98 46.30 -17.55 -7.58
N ASP A 99 45.54 -18.56 -7.15
CA ASP A 99 45.68 -19.14 -5.82
C ASP A 99 46.96 -19.97 -5.71
N GLN A 100 47.75 -19.66 -4.68
CA GLN A 100 49.07 -20.26 -4.52
C GLN A 100 49.03 -21.76 -4.18
N GLN A 101 47.95 -22.24 -3.55
CA GLN A 101 47.80 -23.66 -3.24
C GLN A 101 47.36 -24.44 -4.48
N ARG A 102 46.34 -23.94 -5.18
CA ARG A 102 45.86 -24.54 -6.43
C ARG A 102 46.93 -24.56 -7.51
N PHE A 103 47.67 -23.46 -7.64
CA PHE A 103 48.83 -23.38 -8.53
C PHE A 103 49.88 -24.46 -8.23
N LYS A 104 50.13 -24.83 -6.96
CA LYS A 104 51.08 -25.91 -6.65
C LYS A 104 50.56 -27.26 -7.12
N GLU A 105 49.26 -27.51 -6.97
CA GLU A 105 48.60 -28.74 -7.43
C GLU A 105 48.65 -28.83 -8.96
N LEU A 106 48.27 -27.74 -9.65
CA LEU A 106 48.37 -27.55 -11.11
C LEU A 106 49.79 -27.82 -11.61
N LYS A 107 50.78 -27.17 -10.99
CA LYS A 107 52.18 -27.29 -11.38
C LYS A 107 52.70 -28.73 -11.23
N ASN A 108 52.36 -29.40 -10.13
CA ASN A 108 52.76 -30.80 -9.91
C ASN A 108 52.20 -31.74 -10.99
N LEU A 109 51.00 -31.46 -11.51
CA LEU A 109 50.38 -32.23 -12.57
C LEU A 109 51.00 -31.92 -13.94
N HIS A 110 51.22 -30.64 -14.25
CA HIS A 110 51.50 -30.19 -15.61
C HIS A 110 52.99 -30.02 -15.97
N ASP A 111 53.89 -29.82 -14.99
CA ASP A 111 55.34 -29.65 -15.25
C ASP A 111 55.95 -30.89 -15.93
N GLY A 112 55.58 -32.09 -15.48
CA GLY A 112 56.06 -33.35 -16.06
C GLY A 112 55.53 -33.62 -17.48
N LEU A 113 54.48 -32.91 -17.89
CA LEU A 113 53.85 -33.01 -19.21
C LEU A 113 54.39 -31.96 -20.20
N GLY A 114 55.31 -31.09 -19.76
CA GLY A 114 55.91 -30.04 -20.61
C GLY A 114 55.03 -28.80 -20.81
N ASN A 115 53.99 -28.64 -20.00
CA ASN A 115 53.11 -27.46 -20.05
C ASN A 115 53.69 -26.31 -19.20
N ILE A 116 53.32 -25.08 -19.54
CA ILE A 116 53.76 -23.87 -18.82
C ILE A 116 52.71 -23.55 -17.75
N SER A 117 53.10 -23.60 -16.47
CA SER A 117 52.23 -23.20 -15.36
C SER A 117 52.68 -21.84 -14.81
N VAL A 118 51.76 -20.87 -14.75
CA VAL A 118 52.02 -19.49 -14.28
C VAL A 118 51.16 -19.18 -13.06
N CYS A 119 51.79 -18.67 -11.99
CA CYS A 119 51.08 -18.19 -10.81
C CYS A 119 50.84 -16.68 -10.95
N ALA A 120 49.64 -16.28 -11.34
CA ALA A 120 49.28 -14.88 -11.56
C ALA A 120 47.77 -14.63 -11.41
N GLU A 121 47.41 -13.51 -10.78
CA GLU A 121 46.07 -12.94 -10.85
C GLU A 121 45.99 -12.03 -12.07
N VAL A 122 45.25 -12.46 -13.10
CA VAL A 122 45.17 -11.73 -14.36
C VAL A 122 44.37 -10.43 -14.17
N SER A 123 44.99 -9.31 -14.51
CA SER A 123 44.39 -7.98 -14.37
C SER A 123 43.60 -7.59 -15.61
N CYS A 124 42.46 -6.91 -15.41
CA CYS A 124 41.70 -6.29 -16.47
C CYS A 124 42.34 -4.99 -16.98
N ASP A 125 43.31 -4.40 -16.27
CA ASP A 125 44.08 -3.24 -16.73
C ASP A 125 45.05 -3.66 -17.85
N PRO A 126 44.90 -3.14 -19.07
CA PRO A 126 45.68 -3.57 -20.22
C PRO A 126 47.13 -3.08 -20.17
N CYS A 127 47.43 -2.08 -19.34
CA CYS A 127 48.78 -1.58 -19.10
C CYS A 127 49.45 -2.31 -17.92
N SER A 128 48.73 -3.15 -17.20
CA SER A 128 49.29 -3.93 -16.09
C SER A 128 50.27 -4.97 -16.62
N PRO A 129 51.42 -5.19 -15.93
CA PRO A 129 52.29 -6.34 -16.21
C PRO A 129 51.61 -7.69 -15.92
N GLN A 130 50.45 -7.68 -15.26
CA GLN A 130 49.59 -8.84 -15.02
C GLN A 130 48.41 -8.92 -16.01
N SER A 131 48.36 -8.08 -17.05
CA SER A 131 47.43 -8.30 -18.16
C SER A 131 47.75 -9.62 -18.88
N LEU A 132 46.74 -10.27 -19.45
CA LEU A 132 46.92 -11.57 -20.12
C LEU A 132 47.97 -11.50 -21.23
N LEU A 133 47.93 -10.46 -22.07
CA LEU A 133 48.95 -10.25 -23.11
C LEU A 133 50.37 -10.13 -22.54
N SER A 134 50.54 -9.42 -21.42
CA SER A 134 51.85 -9.24 -20.79
C SER A 134 52.38 -10.55 -20.19
N ILE A 135 51.50 -11.33 -19.58
CA ILE A 135 51.83 -12.66 -19.04
C ILE A 135 52.23 -13.61 -20.17
N LEU A 136 51.44 -13.71 -21.24
CA LEU A 136 51.73 -14.62 -22.34
C LEU A 136 53.06 -14.28 -23.03
N LYS A 137 53.36 -12.99 -23.27
CA LYS A 137 54.65 -12.57 -23.84
C LYS A 137 55.84 -12.88 -22.95
N ARG A 138 55.67 -12.74 -21.63
CA ARG A 138 56.74 -12.97 -20.65
C ARG A 138 57.03 -14.46 -20.48
N ASP A 139 55.98 -15.24 -20.26
CA ASP A 139 56.09 -16.62 -19.78
C ASP A 139 55.95 -17.66 -20.90
N ALA A 140 55.33 -17.30 -22.03
CA ALA A 140 55.14 -18.17 -23.20
C ALA A 140 55.46 -17.46 -24.53
N PRO A 141 56.70 -16.94 -24.72
CA PRO A 141 57.08 -16.17 -25.91
C PRO A 141 56.98 -16.95 -27.23
N ASP A 142 57.01 -18.28 -27.18
CA ASP A 142 56.91 -19.17 -28.34
C ASP A 142 55.45 -19.55 -28.68
N LEU A 143 54.45 -19.05 -27.93
CA LEU A 143 53.04 -19.31 -28.20
C LEU A 143 52.66 -18.70 -29.56
N PRO A 144 52.15 -19.49 -30.53
CA PRO A 144 51.76 -18.95 -31.82
C PRO A 144 50.66 -17.90 -31.71
N HIS A 145 50.73 -16.82 -32.50
CA HIS A 145 49.67 -15.79 -32.51
C HIS A 145 48.28 -16.38 -32.80
N ASN A 146 48.19 -17.43 -33.60
CA ASN A 146 46.96 -18.10 -34.01
C ASN A 146 46.78 -19.50 -33.38
N PHE A 147 47.08 -19.63 -32.09
CA PHE A 147 46.93 -20.87 -31.33
C PHE A 147 45.49 -21.41 -31.30
N ASP A 148 45.28 -22.63 -30.82
CA ASP A 148 44.05 -23.37 -31.08
C ASP A 148 42.89 -23.02 -30.15
N LEU A 149 43.11 -22.98 -28.83
CA LEU A 149 42.05 -22.76 -27.83
C LEU A 149 42.48 -21.80 -26.74
N VAL A 150 41.67 -20.79 -26.42
CA VAL A 150 41.74 -20.10 -25.13
C VAL A 150 40.50 -20.44 -24.31
N SER A 151 40.70 -20.79 -23.04
CA SER A 151 39.67 -20.96 -22.01
C SER A 151 39.85 -19.85 -20.98
N ILE A 152 38.80 -19.06 -20.74
CA ILE A 152 38.81 -17.94 -19.80
C ILE A 152 37.65 -18.13 -18.83
N ASP A 153 37.99 -18.44 -17.59
CA ASP A 153 37.02 -18.63 -16.50
C ASP A 153 37.64 -18.12 -15.18
N VAL A 154 37.41 -16.85 -14.87
CA VAL A 154 37.94 -16.18 -13.67
C VAL A 154 36.84 -15.58 -12.78
N ASP A 155 35.62 -16.09 -12.90
CA ASP A 155 34.43 -15.69 -12.13
C ASP A 155 34.14 -14.18 -12.18
N GLY A 156 34.31 -13.52 -13.33
CA GLY A 156 33.96 -12.11 -13.46
C GLY A 156 34.64 -11.41 -14.63
N MET A 157 35.98 -11.25 -14.58
CA MET A 157 36.79 -10.39 -15.48
C MET A 157 36.90 -10.85 -16.94
N ASP A 158 36.21 -11.93 -17.28
CA ASP A 158 36.32 -12.71 -18.51
C ASP A 158 36.18 -11.85 -19.77
N TYR A 159 35.19 -10.95 -19.80
CA TYR A 159 35.01 -10.00 -20.91
C TYR A 159 36.24 -9.12 -21.17
N TRP A 160 36.83 -8.55 -20.11
CA TRP A 160 37.97 -7.65 -20.25
C TRP A 160 39.26 -8.40 -20.56
N ILE A 161 39.40 -9.64 -20.06
CA ILE A 161 40.51 -10.53 -20.40
C ILE A 161 40.42 -10.94 -21.88
N MET A 162 39.23 -11.29 -22.37
CA MET A 162 38.98 -11.55 -23.79
C MET A 162 39.28 -10.30 -24.64
N ALA A 163 38.83 -9.11 -24.22
CA ALA A 163 39.15 -7.86 -24.91
C ALA A 163 40.65 -7.56 -24.94
N ASN A 164 41.39 -7.94 -23.88
CA ASN A 164 42.83 -7.76 -23.81
C ASN A 164 43.54 -8.68 -24.79
N ILE A 165 43.25 -9.99 -24.81
CA ILE A 165 43.93 -10.93 -25.72
C ILE A 165 43.65 -10.64 -27.20
N LEU A 166 42.46 -10.10 -27.51
CA LEU A 166 42.08 -9.67 -28.86
C LEU A 166 42.62 -8.28 -29.27
N GLY A 167 43.36 -7.59 -28.38
CA GLY A 167 44.01 -6.31 -28.68
C GLY A 167 43.10 -5.08 -28.67
N LEU A 168 41.86 -5.19 -28.18
CA LEU A 168 40.85 -4.11 -28.20
C LEU A 168 40.95 -3.14 -27.01
N SER A 169 41.93 -3.32 -26.14
CA SER A 169 42.03 -2.61 -24.87
C SER A 169 43.21 -1.67 -24.72
N ALA A 170 44.12 -1.57 -25.71
CA ALA A 170 45.37 -0.83 -25.52
C ALA A 170 45.17 0.70 -25.62
N PRO A 171 45.42 1.48 -24.55
CA PRO A 171 45.25 2.95 -24.56
C PRO A 171 46.27 3.67 -25.46
N ASP A 172 47.37 3.00 -25.78
CA ASP A 172 48.49 3.53 -26.54
C ASP A 172 48.39 3.27 -28.05
N GLY A 173 47.32 2.62 -28.51
CA GLY A 173 47.14 2.24 -29.91
C GLY A 173 48.03 1.08 -30.35
N SER A 174 48.61 0.31 -29.43
CA SER A 174 49.34 -0.92 -29.78
C SER A 174 48.41 -1.94 -30.45
N THR A 175 48.91 -2.59 -31.50
CA THR A 175 48.19 -3.59 -32.30
C THR A 175 48.54 -5.02 -31.90
N ASP A 176 49.11 -5.20 -30.71
CA ASP A 176 49.60 -6.51 -30.29
C ASP A 176 48.43 -7.34 -29.75
N SER A 177 48.20 -8.49 -30.38
CA SER A 177 47.03 -9.34 -30.14
C SER A 177 47.34 -10.78 -30.48
N TYR A 178 46.59 -11.69 -29.88
CA TYR A 178 46.47 -13.05 -30.36
C TYR A 178 45.13 -13.23 -31.10
N GLN A 179 45.10 -14.22 -31.98
CA GLN A 179 43.92 -14.65 -32.72
C GLN A 179 43.73 -16.16 -32.52
N PRO A 180 43.34 -16.60 -31.31
CA PRO A 180 43.06 -18.02 -31.07
C PRO A 180 41.99 -18.53 -32.04
N LYS A 181 42.03 -19.79 -32.47
CA LYS A 181 41.02 -20.34 -33.39
C LYS A 181 39.67 -20.48 -32.73
N VAL A 182 39.66 -20.89 -31.46
CA VAL A 182 38.48 -21.07 -30.61
C VAL A 182 38.66 -20.31 -29.30
N ILE A 183 37.63 -19.59 -28.88
CA ILE A 183 37.53 -18.93 -27.58
C ILE A 183 36.41 -19.60 -26.80
N CYS A 184 36.73 -20.11 -25.62
CA CYS A 184 35.79 -20.51 -24.59
C CYS A 184 35.87 -19.47 -23.48
N VAL A 185 34.77 -18.79 -23.17
CA VAL A 185 34.75 -17.70 -22.19
C VAL A 185 33.51 -17.76 -21.32
N GLU A 186 33.69 -17.56 -20.01
CA GLU A 186 32.58 -17.49 -19.06
C GLU A 186 31.73 -16.22 -19.29
N PHE A 187 30.42 -16.35 -19.10
CA PHE A 187 29.49 -15.23 -19.04
C PHE A 187 28.52 -15.43 -17.87
N ASN A 188 27.87 -14.36 -17.41
CA ASN A 188 26.88 -14.46 -16.35
C ASN A 188 25.55 -15.02 -16.90
N PRO A 189 25.13 -16.25 -16.51
CA PRO A 189 23.96 -16.90 -17.10
C PRO A 189 22.62 -16.42 -16.52
N THR A 190 22.66 -15.55 -15.52
CA THR A 190 21.45 -14.95 -14.92
C THR A 190 20.94 -13.76 -15.71
N MET A 191 21.77 -13.20 -16.60
CA MET A 191 21.44 -12.03 -17.42
C MET A 191 20.59 -12.41 -18.64
N PRO A 192 19.56 -11.61 -18.97
CA PRO A 192 18.77 -11.77 -20.20
C PRO A 192 19.61 -11.74 -21.48
N THR A 193 19.17 -12.46 -22.52
CA THR A 193 19.84 -12.50 -23.83
C THR A 193 19.66 -11.22 -24.64
N ASP A 194 18.70 -10.37 -24.30
CA ASP A 194 18.47 -9.05 -24.87
C ASP A 194 19.17 -7.93 -24.08
N LEU A 195 19.92 -8.27 -23.02
CA LEU A 195 20.70 -7.33 -22.22
C LEU A 195 22.16 -7.35 -22.65
N VAL A 196 22.69 -6.18 -23.01
CA VAL A 196 24.14 -5.94 -23.13
C VAL A 196 24.62 -5.29 -21.84
N TYR A 197 25.24 -6.10 -20.97
CA TYR A 197 25.85 -5.67 -19.73
C TYR A 197 27.34 -6.03 -19.74
N VAL A 198 28.19 -5.02 -19.68
CA VAL A 198 29.62 -5.16 -19.44
C VAL A 198 29.87 -4.69 -18.02
N GLN A 199 30.46 -5.54 -17.18
CA GLN A 199 30.82 -5.11 -15.85
C GLN A 199 31.86 -3.97 -15.90
N PRO A 200 31.90 -3.07 -14.89
CA PRO A 200 32.92 -2.04 -14.84
C PRO A 200 34.34 -2.64 -14.82
N ARG A 201 35.27 -1.99 -15.53
CA ARG A 201 36.67 -2.43 -15.61
C ARG A 201 37.37 -2.22 -14.27
N SER A 202 37.40 -3.27 -13.45
CA SER A 202 38.02 -3.24 -12.12
C SER A 202 38.33 -4.64 -11.62
N ASP A 203 39.58 -4.86 -11.20
CA ASP A 203 40.04 -6.14 -10.63
C ASP A 203 39.33 -6.51 -9.31
N SER A 204 38.57 -5.61 -8.69
CA SER A 204 37.82 -5.88 -7.45
C SER A 204 36.34 -6.21 -7.65
N ILE A 205 35.82 -6.13 -8.87
CA ILE A 205 34.40 -6.37 -9.17
C ILE A 205 34.20 -7.80 -9.68
N ARG A 206 33.09 -8.46 -9.36
CA ARG A 206 32.79 -9.85 -9.79
C ARG A 206 31.32 -9.99 -10.20
N HIS A 207 30.90 -9.14 -11.14
CA HIS A 207 29.51 -9.20 -11.64
C HIS A 207 29.36 -10.21 -12.77
N GLY A 208 30.43 -10.45 -13.54
CA GLY A 208 30.34 -11.10 -14.84
C GLY A 208 29.68 -10.18 -15.87
N SER A 209 29.79 -10.55 -17.14
CA SER A 209 29.17 -9.82 -18.26
C SER A 209 28.11 -10.67 -18.95
N SER A 210 27.16 -10.03 -19.61
CA SER A 210 26.10 -10.72 -20.37
C SER A 210 26.68 -11.48 -21.57
N LEU A 211 26.04 -12.57 -21.97
CA LEU A 211 26.38 -13.29 -23.21
C LEU A 211 26.40 -12.35 -24.42
N SER A 212 25.41 -11.46 -24.54
CA SER A 212 25.27 -10.54 -25.68
C SER A 212 26.44 -9.57 -25.79
N ALA A 213 26.96 -9.09 -24.66
CA ALA A 213 28.20 -8.30 -24.65
C ALA A 213 29.40 -9.11 -25.18
N CYS A 214 29.57 -10.36 -24.74
CA CYS A 214 30.65 -11.23 -25.25
C CYS A 214 30.50 -11.49 -26.75
N VAL A 215 29.27 -11.69 -27.25
CA VAL A 215 28.98 -11.85 -28.68
C VAL A 215 29.36 -10.61 -29.47
N GLU A 216 28.95 -9.41 -29.01
CA GLU A 216 29.31 -8.16 -29.70
C GLU A 216 30.84 -7.96 -29.77
N LEU A 217 31.55 -8.22 -28.67
CA LEU A 217 33.01 -8.11 -28.60
C LEU A 217 33.70 -9.11 -29.55
N ALA A 218 33.27 -10.37 -29.52
CA ALA A 218 33.81 -11.42 -30.37
C ALA A 218 33.53 -11.12 -31.86
N THR A 219 32.31 -10.72 -32.22
CA THR A 219 31.93 -10.34 -33.59
C THR A 219 32.71 -9.14 -34.10
N ALA A 220 32.92 -8.11 -33.28
CA ALA A 220 33.77 -6.98 -33.64
C ALA A 220 35.23 -7.39 -33.91
N SER A 221 35.66 -8.54 -33.38
CA SER A 221 37.00 -9.10 -33.51
C SER A 221 37.13 -10.19 -34.57
N GLY A 222 36.09 -10.43 -35.40
CA GLY A 222 36.11 -11.44 -36.46
C GLY A 222 35.75 -12.86 -36.01
N TYR A 223 35.04 -13.00 -34.89
CA TYR A 223 34.58 -14.29 -34.36
C TYR A 223 33.06 -14.41 -34.41
N ILE A 224 32.57 -15.65 -34.47
CA ILE A 224 31.14 -15.95 -34.44
C ILE A 224 30.83 -16.95 -33.33
N LEU A 225 29.69 -16.76 -32.67
CA LEU A 225 29.18 -17.69 -31.65
C LEU A 225 28.81 -19.01 -32.34
N VAL A 226 29.26 -20.13 -31.79
CA VAL A 226 28.95 -21.47 -32.34
C VAL A 226 28.24 -22.37 -31.33
N GLU A 227 28.38 -22.13 -30.03
CA GLU A 227 27.66 -22.88 -29.00
C GLU A 227 27.70 -22.16 -27.64
N THR A 228 26.76 -22.49 -26.76
CA THR A 228 26.82 -22.14 -25.33
C THR A 228 26.53 -23.34 -24.43
N THR A 229 27.25 -23.47 -23.32
CA THR A 229 26.86 -24.33 -22.20
C THR A 229 26.09 -23.50 -21.17
N LEU A 230 26.07 -23.95 -19.90
CA LEU A 230 25.37 -23.21 -18.86
C LEU A 230 26.10 -21.89 -18.53
N PHE A 231 27.43 -21.91 -18.46
CA PHE A 231 28.27 -20.77 -18.06
C PHE A 231 29.19 -20.27 -19.18
N ASN A 232 29.53 -21.14 -20.14
CA ASN A 232 30.56 -20.84 -21.13
C ASN A 232 29.97 -20.61 -22.53
N ALA A 233 30.54 -19.66 -23.25
CA ALA A 233 30.27 -19.39 -24.65
C ALA A 233 31.47 -19.79 -25.52
N PHE A 234 31.20 -20.42 -26.67
CA PHE A 234 32.19 -20.83 -27.63
C PHE A 234 32.12 -19.96 -28.87
N PHE A 235 33.24 -19.32 -29.20
CA PHE A 235 33.42 -18.52 -30.40
C PHE A 235 34.50 -19.12 -31.28
N VAL A 236 34.30 -19.05 -32.59
CA VAL A 236 35.27 -19.51 -33.60
C VAL A 236 35.54 -18.39 -34.58
N GLN A 237 36.76 -18.31 -35.12
CA GLN A 237 37.08 -17.38 -36.20
C GLN A 237 36.09 -17.53 -37.36
N PHE A 238 35.61 -16.43 -37.90
CA PHE A 238 34.55 -16.43 -38.91
C PHE A 238 34.94 -17.26 -40.16
N GLU A 239 36.20 -17.20 -40.58
CA GLU A 239 36.70 -17.97 -41.72
C GLU A 239 36.69 -19.48 -41.47
N LEU A 240 37.02 -19.92 -40.24
CA LEU A 240 36.97 -21.32 -39.85
C LEU A 240 35.53 -21.81 -39.73
N TYR A 241 34.64 -20.96 -39.21
CA TYR A 241 33.21 -21.27 -39.16
C TYR A 241 32.63 -21.52 -40.57
N GLU A 242 32.84 -20.57 -41.49
CA GLU A 242 32.31 -20.66 -42.86
C GLU A 242 32.83 -21.90 -43.60
N GLN A 243 34.07 -22.33 -43.32
CA GLN A 243 34.68 -23.48 -43.99
C GLN A 243 34.32 -24.84 -43.37
N PHE A 244 34.19 -24.92 -42.04
CA PHE A 244 34.16 -26.22 -41.34
C PHE A 244 32.94 -26.45 -40.45
N LEU A 245 32.25 -25.40 -40.00
CA LEU A 245 31.19 -25.52 -38.98
C LEU A 245 29.79 -25.13 -39.46
N LYS A 246 29.66 -24.38 -40.55
CA LYS A 246 28.36 -23.89 -41.05
C LYS A 246 27.29 -24.98 -41.23
N ASP A 247 27.68 -26.17 -41.66
CA ASP A 247 26.77 -27.31 -41.83
C ASP A 247 26.34 -27.93 -40.49
N GLU A 248 27.21 -27.90 -39.47
CA GLU A 248 26.92 -28.43 -38.13
C GLU A 248 26.15 -27.41 -37.29
N VAL A 249 26.42 -26.11 -37.46
CA VAL A 249 25.79 -24.98 -36.74
C VAL A 249 25.23 -23.97 -37.76
N PRO A 250 24.06 -24.28 -38.36
CA PRO A 250 23.47 -23.44 -39.40
C PRO A 250 22.81 -22.15 -38.88
N ASP A 251 22.47 -22.10 -37.58
CA ASP A 251 21.90 -20.91 -36.92
C ASP A 251 22.74 -20.57 -35.69
N THR A 252 23.46 -19.45 -35.76
CA THR A 252 24.38 -18.97 -34.72
C THR A 252 23.76 -17.91 -33.83
N SER A 253 22.44 -17.68 -33.93
CA SER A 253 21.75 -16.71 -33.08
C SER A 253 21.78 -17.13 -31.61
N ILE A 254 21.78 -16.14 -30.71
CA ILE A 254 21.74 -16.40 -29.27
C ILE A 254 20.48 -17.17 -28.90
N GLU A 255 19.37 -16.89 -29.57
CA GLU A 255 18.08 -17.56 -29.36
C GLU A 255 18.09 -19.04 -29.76
N ALA A 256 18.90 -19.40 -30.77
CA ALA A 256 19.06 -20.78 -31.21
C ALA A 256 20.01 -21.57 -30.30
N LEU A 257 21.09 -20.93 -29.85
CA LEU A 257 22.17 -21.61 -29.12
C LEU A 257 21.98 -21.58 -27.60
N GLN A 258 21.37 -20.53 -27.03
CA GLN A 258 21.20 -20.41 -25.59
C GLN A 258 19.82 -20.87 -25.10
N SER A 259 19.81 -21.64 -24.00
CA SER A 259 18.55 -22.07 -23.39
C SER A 259 17.89 -20.89 -22.65
N PRO A 260 16.56 -20.67 -22.79
CA PRO A 260 15.89 -19.57 -22.11
C PRO A 260 15.94 -19.75 -20.58
N LEU A 261 16.72 -18.88 -19.94
CA LEU A 261 16.60 -18.37 -18.57
C LEU A 261 16.29 -19.38 -17.45
N SER A 262 16.98 -20.52 -17.38
CA SER A 262 16.87 -21.41 -16.22
C SER A 262 17.34 -20.74 -14.91
N MET A 263 18.26 -19.77 -15.01
CA MET A 263 18.88 -19.07 -13.87
C MET A 263 18.49 -17.60 -13.74
N GLY A 264 17.72 -17.07 -14.71
CA GLY A 264 17.29 -15.67 -14.70
C GLY A 264 16.16 -15.39 -13.71
N THR A 265 16.17 -14.18 -13.15
CA THR A 265 15.08 -13.64 -12.34
C THR A 265 14.35 -12.58 -13.14
N GLN A 266 13.08 -12.81 -13.47
CA GLN A 266 12.24 -11.82 -14.16
C GLN A 266 11.44 -11.02 -13.14
N LEU A 267 11.42 -9.70 -13.31
CA LEU A 267 10.60 -8.78 -12.53
C LEU A 267 9.41 -8.33 -13.38
N TYR A 268 8.22 -8.42 -12.82
CA TYR A 268 7.00 -7.88 -13.42
C TYR A 268 6.24 -7.04 -12.41
N GLN A 269 5.45 -6.10 -12.93
CA GLN A 269 4.70 -5.15 -12.13
C GLN A 269 3.22 -5.50 -12.22
N LEU A 270 2.56 -5.56 -11.07
CA LEU A 270 1.12 -5.58 -11.01
C LEU A 270 0.57 -4.17 -11.19
N TYR A 271 -0.70 -4.08 -11.58
CA TYR A 271 -1.38 -2.80 -11.81
C TYR A 271 -1.41 -1.91 -10.56
N ASP A 272 -1.43 -2.49 -9.37
CA ASP A 272 -1.38 -1.77 -8.09
C ASP A 272 0.04 -1.26 -7.71
N GLY A 273 1.04 -1.48 -8.57
CA GLY A 273 2.43 -1.15 -8.29
C GLY A 273 3.19 -2.19 -7.45
N THR A 274 2.59 -3.34 -7.13
CA THR A 274 3.30 -4.46 -6.51
C THR A 274 4.32 -5.06 -7.48
N LEU A 275 5.58 -5.14 -7.05
CA LEU A 275 6.64 -5.84 -7.80
C LEU A 275 6.61 -7.34 -7.49
N LYS A 276 6.66 -8.17 -8.52
CA LYS A 276 6.67 -9.63 -8.40
C LYS A 276 7.80 -10.23 -9.19
N LEU A 277 8.29 -11.38 -8.70
CA LEU A 277 9.36 -12.13 -9.35
C LEU A 277 8.82 -13.39 -10.04
N TRP A 278 9.46 -13.78 -11.13
CA TRP A 278 9.26 -15.04 -11.84
C TRP A 278 10.61 -15.65 -12.23
N GLY A 279 10.65 -16.97 -12.45
CA GLY A 279 11.90 -17.70 -12.71
C GLY A 279 12.66 -18.05 -11.42
N CYS A 280 13.97 -17.82 -11.41
CA CYS A 280 14.81 -18.07 -10.24
C CYS A 280 14.45 -17.08 -9.11
N LYS A 281 14.08 -17.58 -7.93
CA LYS A 281 13.79 -16.73 -6.74
C LYS A 281 14.83 -16.90 -5.63
N ARG A 282 16.07 -17.20 -6.01
CA ARG A 282 17.19 -17.42 -5.09
C ARG A 282 18.41 -16.62 -5.52
N MET A 283 19.10 -16.04 -4.55
CA MET A 283 20.45 -15.51 -4.68
C MET A 283 21.40 -16.70 -4.81
N LEU A 284 21.78 -17.07 -6.04
CA LEU A 284 22.46 -18.33 -6.36
C LEU A 284 23.79 -18.49 -5.60
N TRP A 285 24.64 -17.47 -5.63
CA TRP A 285 25.97 -17.51 -4.98
C TRP A 285 25.92 -17.37 -3.45
N HIS A 286 24.86 -16.79 -2.89
CA HIS A 286 24.66 -16.70 -1.42
C HIS A 286 23.73 -17.78 -0.86
N ARG A 287 23.09 -18.57 -1.74
CA ARG A 287 22.15 -19.66 -1.44
C ARG A 287 20.90 -19.24 -0.66
N MET A 288 20.54 -17.96 -0.65
CA MET A 288 19.37 -17.40 0.06
C MET A 288 18.17 -17.15 -0.87
N PRO A 289 16.91 -17.18 -0.38
CA PRO A 289 15.75 -16.77 -1.16
C PRO A 289 15.70 -15.25 -1.37
N ILE A 290 15.07 -14.80 -2.45
CA ILE A 290 14.79 -13.38 -2.69
C ILE A 290 13.45 -13.03 -2.03
N GLU A 291 13.47 -12.11 -1.06
CA GLU A 291 12.27 -11.67 -0.34
C GLU A 291 11.55 -10.56 -1.12
N GLU A 292 10.45 -10.90 -1.81
CA GLU A 292 9.66 -9.94 -2.59
C GLU A 292 9.19 -8.71 -1.77
N LYS A 293 9.01 -8.85 -0.45
CA LYS A 293 8.62 -7.73 0.43
C LYS A 293 9.70 -6.64 0.52
N LYS A 294 10.97 -7.00 0.39
CA LYS A 294 12.12 -6.08 0.54
C LYS A 294 12.44 -5.28 -0.71
N ILE A 295 11.92 -5.68 -1.87
CA ILE A 295 12.20 -5.05 -3.16
C ILE A 295 11.10 -4.08 -3.61
N GLN A 296 10.10 -3.81 -2.78
CA GLN A 296 8.95 -2.99 -3.15
C GLN A 296 9.30 -1.51 -3.09
N MET A 297 8.92 -0.76 -4.13
CA MET A 297 9.11 0.69 -4.17
C MET A 297 7.97 1.44 -3.48
N ILE A 298 6.74 0.92 -3.59
CA ILE A 298 5.54 1.51 -3.00
C ILE A 298 5.22 0.81 -1.68
N PRO A 299 5.01 1.54 -0.57
CA PRO A 299 4.51 0.98 0.69
C PRO A 299 3.22 0.17 0.49
N GLN A 300 3.03 -0.91 1.25
CA GLN A 300 1.89 -1.82 1.03
C GLN A 300 0.52 -1.12 1.08
N ASN A 301 0.37 -0.08 1.92
CA ASN A 301 -0.85 0.72 2.03
C ASN A 301 -1.10 1.66 0.83
N GLN A 302 -0.09 1.91 0.00
CA GLN A 302 -0.18 2.80 -1.16
C GLN A 302 -0.28 2.03 -2.50
N ARG A 303 -0.31 0.70 -2.48
CA ARG A 303 -0.39 -0.12 -3.69
C ARG A 303 -1.83 -0.22 -4.18
N GLN A 304 -2.19 0.63 -5.14
CA GLN A 304 -3.50 0.66 -5.79
C GLN A 304 -3.33 0.97 -7.28
N PHE A 305 -4.28 0.52 -8.12
CA PHE A 305 -4.19 0.73 -9.56
C PHE A 305 -4.47 2.20 -9.90
N PRO A 306 -3.50 2.95 -10.47
CA PRO A 306 -3.65 4.41 -10.64
C PRO A 306 -4.66 4.83 -11.72
N PHE A 307 -5.16 3.89 -12.52
CA PHE A 307 -6.12 4.15 -13.61
C PHE A 307 -7.40 3.34 -13.46
N SER A 308 -7.79 2.98 -12.23
CA SER A 308 -9.10 2.36 -12.00
C SER A 308 -10.16 3.17 -12.74
N PRO A 309 -11.00 2.54 -13.59
CA PRO A 309 -12.05 3.26 -14.30
C PRO A 309 -12.84 4.04 -13.27
N SER A 310 -12.99 5.35 -13.50
CA SER A 310 -13.71 6.26 -12.64
C SER A 310 -15.18 5.82 -12.54
N ASN A 311 -15.46 4.87 -11.66
CA ASN A 311 -16.78 4.56 -11.15
C ASN A 311 -17.13 5.69 -10.17
N GLY A 312 -17.28 6.92 -10.67
CA GLY A 312 -17.52 8.09 -9.81
C GLY A 312 -16.43 8.34 -8.76
N GLU A 313 -15.22 7.83 -8.96
CA GLU A 313 -14.10 7.83 -8.00
C GLU A 313 -13.44 9.22 -7.79
N ASP A 314 -13.75 10.23 -8.62
CA ASP A 314 -13.30 11.62 -8.42
C ASP A 314 -13.84 12.27 -7.13
N LYS A 315 -14.68 11.57 -6.35
CA LYS A 315 -15.12 11.96 -5.01
C LYS A 315 -14.45 11.18 -3.86
N ASN A 316 -13.70 10.12 -4.18
CA ASN A 316 -13.12 9.22 -3.19
C ASN A 316 -11.70 9.59 -2.76
N GLU A 317 -10.94 10.40 -3.52
CA GLU A 317 -9.64 10.90 -3.03
C GLU A 317 -9.84 11.85 -1.83
N GLU A 318 -10.67 12.89 -1.95
CA GLU A 318 -11.02 13.75 -0.80
C GLU A 318 -11.67 12.95 0.34
N ALA A 319 -12.58 12.00 0.03
CA ALA A 319 -13.22 11.19 1.07
C ALA A 319 -12.24 10.23 1.78
N ASN A 320 -11.22 9.72 1.09
CA ASN A 320 -10.17 8.89 1.68
C ASN A 320 -9.17 9.73 2.49
N THR A 321 -8.79 10.94 2.05
CA THR A 321 -7.96 11.85 2.87
C THR A 321 -8.71 12.28 4.13
N ILE A 322 -10.00 12.64 4.01
CA ILE A 322 -10.85 12.99 5.16
C ILE A 322 -11.03 11.81 6.12
N ARG A 323 -11.01 10.56 5.62
CA ARG A 323 -11.07 9.36 6.46
C ARG A 323 -9.73 9.08 7.16
N GLU A 324 -8.60 9.33 6.50
CA GLU A 324 -7.28 9.29 7.12
C GLU A 324 -7.13 10.38 8.21
N ASP A 325 -7.75 11.54 8.01
CA ASP A 325 -7.84 12.63 9.00
C ASP A 325 -8.86 12.35 10.12
N ALA A 326 -9.68 11.28 10.02
CA ALA A 326 -10.63 10.91 11.06
C ALA A 326 -9.94 10.13 12.18
N ILE A 327 -10.22 10.55 13.42
CA ILE A 327 -9.60 10.03 14.63
C ILE A 327 -10.08 8.60 14.87
N ASP A 328 -9.12 7.69 15.06
CA ASP A 328 -9.38 6.25 15.22
C ASP A 328 -9.68 5.90 16.69
N MET A 329 -10.94 5.61 16.99
CA MET A 329 -11.39 5.23 18.33
C MET A 329 -11.24 3.72 18.62
N SER A 330 -10.68 2.93 17.70
CA SER A 330 -10.48 1.50 17.93
C SER A 330 -9.70 1.17 19.21
N PRO A 331 -8.71 1.96 19.69
CA PRO A 331 -8.05 1.68 20.97
C PRO A 331 -9.00 1.70 22.17
N TYR A 332 -10.10 2.45 22.12
CA TYR A 332 -11.09 2.50 23.19
C TYR A 332 -12.21 1.49 23.01
N CYS A 333 -12.49 1.06 21.78
CA CYS A 333 -13.62 0.18 21.46
C CYS A 333 -13.22 -1.31 21.30
N SER A 334 -11.94 -1.65 21.25
CA SER A 334 -11.48 -3.03 21.11
C SER A 334 -11.46 -3.80 22.43
N PHE A 335 -12.01 -5.02 22.45
CA PHE A 335 -12.11 -5.90 23.63
C PHE A 335 -10.82 -6.66 23.99
N PHE A 336 -9.64 -6.21 23.55
CA PHE A 336 -8.39 -6.91 23.88
C PHE A 336 -8.04 -6.64 25.35
N LEU A 337 -8.04 -7.71 26.15
CA LEU A 337 -7.66 -7.73 27.56
C LEU A 337 -6.13 -7.93 27.67
N ASP A 338 -5.34 -7.03 27.09
CA ASP A 338 -3.89 -7.09 27.24
C ASP A 338 -3.36 -5.69 27.61
N ASP A 339 -3.03 -5.47 28.88
CA ASP A 339 -2.44 -4.23 29.43
C ASP A 339 -0.99 -4.04 28.92
N SER A 340 -0.78 -4.16 27.61
CA SER A 340 0.49 -3.94 26.95
C SER A 340 0.81 -2.44 26.91
N GLU A 341 2.10 -2.12 26.99
CA GLU A 341 2.58 -0.73 26.93
C GLU A 341 2.19 -0.05 25.60
N ASP A 342 2.09 -0.82 24.52
CA ASP A 342 1.67 -0.35 23.20
C ASP A 342 0.18 0.05 23.15
N GLU A 343 -0.70 -0.66 23.87
CA GLU A 343 -2.13 -0.31 23.93
C GLU A 343 -2.36 0.96 24.75
N ILE A 344 -1.66 1.11 25.87
CA ILE A 344 -1.72 2.32 26.71
C ILE A 344 -1.26 3.54 25.91
N ASN A 345 -0.15 3.42 25.17
CA ASN A 345 0.35 4.49 24.30
C ASN A 345 -0.65 4.84 23.19
N SER A 346 -1.32 3.84 22.61
CA SER A 346 -2.34 4.04 21.58
C SER A 346 -3.57 4.77 22.11
N LYS A 347 -4.07 4.42 23.30
CA LYS A 347 -5.17 5.13 23.99
C LYS A 347 -4.79 6.58 24.29
N LEU A 348 -3.60 6.81 24.84
CA LEU A 348 -3.11 8.17 25.13
C LEU A 348 -2.98 9.03 23.87
N HIS A 349 -2.50 8.46 22.77
CA HIS A 349 -2.40 9.16 21.50
C HIS A 349 -3.78 9.55 20.96
N CYS A 350 -4.71 8.60 20.90
CA CYS A 350 -6.10 8.83 20.48
C CYS A 350 -6.77 9.92 21.34
N ALA A 351 -6.63 9.86 22.66
CA ALA A 351 -7.20 10.83 23.59
C ALA A 351 -6.63 12.25 23.39
N ALA A 352 -5.32 12.36 23.16
CA ALA A 352 -4.64 13.62 22.92
C ALA A 352 -5.07 14.25 21.59
N GLU A 353 -5.16 13.46 20.52
CA GLU A 353 -5.58 13.92 19.20
C GLU A 353 -7.04 14.40 19.21
N LEU A 354 -7.95 13.61 19.80
CA LEU A 354 -9.36 13.97 19.95
C LEU A 354 -9.53 15.27 20.72
N ASN A 355 -8.85 15.42 21.86
CA ASN A 355 -8.91 16.64 22.64
C ASN A 355 -8.34 17.84 21.87
N SER A 356 -7.20 17.68 21.21
CA SER A 356 -6.59 18.75 20.40
C SER A 356 -7.56 19.27 19.33
N MET A 357 -8.24 18.36 18.62
CA MET A 357 -9.21 18.75 17.61
C MET A 357 -10.46 19.42 18.18
N LEU A 358 -11.01 18.90 19.27
CA LEU A 358 -12.16 19.50 19.93
C LEU A 358 -11.83 20.85 20.60
N GLN A 359 -10.60 21.06 21.06
CA GLN A 359 -10.12 22.35 21.56
C GLN A 359 -10.01 23.39 20.44
N LYS A 360 -9.49 22.97 19.28
CA LYS A 360 -9.26 23.84 18.13
C LYS A 360 -10.59 24.25 17.47
N ASP A 361 -11.39 23.25 17.10
CA ASP A 361 -12.51 23.40 16.16
C ASP A 361 -13.88 23.15 16.80
N GLY A 362 -13.93 22.57 18.01
CA GLY A 362 -15.16 22.09 18.66
C GLY A 362 -15.84 20.92 17.94
N PHE A 363 -15.23 20.43 16.86
CA PHE A 363 -15.68 19.38 15.97
C PHE A 363 -14.52 18.42 15.69
N ALA A 364 -14.83 17.13 15.59
CA ALA A 364 -13.91 16.09 15.15
C ALA A 364 -14.64 15.09 14.25
N LEU A 365 -13.90 14.48 13.32
CA LEU A 365 -14.35 13.28 12.62
C LEU A 365 -13.78 12.06 13.33
N VAL A 366 -14.61 11.04 13.52
CA VAL A 366 -14.28 9.86 14.32
C VAL A 366 -14.65 8.59 13.57
N ARG A 367 -13.74 7.60 13.57
CA ARG A 367 -13.94 6.25 13.02
C ARG A 367 -13.54 5.18 14.05
N GLY A 368 -13.72 3.91 13.73
CA GLY A 368 -13.30 2.81 14.63
C GLY A 368 -14.14 2.67 15.90
N THR A 369 -15.38 3.17 15.91
CA THR A 369 -16.25 3.19 17.10
C THR A 369 -16.83 1.82 17.49
N GLY A 370 -16.56 0.77 16.70
CA GLY A 370 -17.14 -0.57 16.87
C GLY A 370 -18.54 -0.73 16.27
N ILE A 371 -19.17 0.34 15.78
CA ILE A 371 -20.46 0.28 15.10
C ILE A 371 -20.26 -0.22 13.67
N SER A 372 -20.97 -1.28 13.27
CA SER A 372 -20.86 -1.82 11.91
C SER A 372 -21.47 -0.89 10.85
N GLY A 373 -20.89 -0.88 9.64
CA GLY A 373 -21.45 -0.16 8.49
C GLY A 373 -22.89 -0.59 8.17
N ASN A 374 -23.18 -1.90 8.23
CA ASN A 374 -24.53 -2.45 8.01
C ASN A 374 -25.57 -1.86 8.98
N LEU A 375 -25.22 -1.65 10.25
CA LEU A 375 -26.13 -1.06 11.23
C LEU A 375 -26.43 0.41 10.87
N CYS A 376 -25.40 1.18 10.51
CA CYS A 376 -25.55 2.57 10.08
C CYS A 376 -26.42 2.68 8.83
N ASP A 377 -26.20 1.81 7.85
CA ASP A 377 -26.97 1.77 6.61
C ASP A 377 -28.44 1.41 6.86
N ASN A 378 -28.71 0.43 7.73
CA ASN A 378 -30.08 0.09 8.11
C ASN A 378 -30.78 1.28 8.79
N ALA A 379 -30.10 1.96 9.72
CA ALA A 379 -30.65 3.14 10.41
C ALA A 379 -30.91 4.33 9.46
N LEU A 380 -30.01 4.59 8.50
CA LEU A 380 -30.20 5.62 7.48
C LEU A 380 -31.33 5.26 6.52
N ARG A 381 -31.44 3.99 6.10
CA ARG A 381 -32.56 3.50 5.28
C ARG A 381 -33.89 3.60 5.99
N ALA A 382 -33.95 3.20 7.27
CA ALA A 382 -35.14 3.33 8.11
C ALA A 382 -35.55 4.81 8.24
N THR A 383 -34.57 5.70 8.48
CA THR A 383 -34.79 7.14 8.56
C THR A 383 -35.33 7.70 7.24
N LYS A 384 -34.74 7.30 6.10
CA LYS A 384 -35.17 7.74 4.77
C LYS A 384 -36.59 7.27 4.46
N SER A 385 -36.87 5.98 4.71
CA SER A 385 -38.19 5.39 4.56
C SER A 385 -39.25 6.16 5.35
N PHE A 386 -38.98 6.49 6.62
CA PHE A 386 -39.94 7.25 7.44
C PHE A 386 -40.08 8.73 7.04
N LEU A 387 -38.97 9.47 6.97
CA LEU A 387 -39.01 10.93 6.84
C LEU A 387 -39.29 11.40 5.41
N HIS A 388 -38.88 10.62 4.41
CA HIS A 388 -39.00 11.00 3.00
C HIS A 388 -40.08 10.22 2.25
N GLU A 389 -40.22 8.91 2.49
CA GLU A 389 -41.02 8.03 1.64
C GLU A 389 -42.41 7.73 2.22
N ALA A 390 -42.51 7.58 3.54
CA ALA A 390 -43.78 7.26 4.20
C ALA A 390 -44.82 8.36 4.00
N ASP A 391 -46.09 7.95 4.01
CA ASP A 391 -47.21 8.87 3.91
C ASP A 391 -47.25 9.84 5.08
N GLU A 392 -47.79 11.03 4.82
CA GLU A 392 -47.92 12.06 5.86
C GLU A 392 -48.83 11.62 7.01
N SER A 393 -49.80 10.72 6.77
CA SER A 393 -50.64 10.11 7.81
C SER A 393 -49.81 9.28 8.80
N VAL A 394 -48.85 8.50 8.31
CA VAL A 394 -47.92 7.71 9.13
C VAL A 394 -47.06 8.62 10.00
N ARG A 395 -46.46 9.67 9.41
CA ARG A 395 -45.65 10.61 10.18
C ARG A 395 -46.48 11.38 11.22
N ARG A 396 -47.74 11.69 10.91
CA ARG A 396 -48.63 12.42 11.83
C ARG A 396 -49.18 11.56 12.96
N SER A 397 -49.23 10.24 12.82
CA SER A 397 -49.68 9.35 13.90
C SER A 397 -48.71 9.35 15.09
N THR A 398 -47.47 9.78 14.89
CA THR A 398 -46.41 9.85 15.91
C THR A 398 -46.19 11.26 16.48
N LEU A 399 -47.16 12.17 16.30
CA LEU A 399 -47.12 13.49 16.91
C LEU A 399 -47.40 13.43 18.41
N THR A 400 -46.52 14.03 19.22
CA THR A 400 -46.71 14.17 20.67
C THR A 400 -47.12 15.59 21.05
N LYS A 401 -47.52 15.79 22.32
CA LYS A 401 -47.80 17.12 22.88
C LYS A 401 -46.53 17.98 22.98
N ASP A 402 -45.42 17.38 23.39
CA ASP A 402 -44.10 18.02 23.46
C ASP A 402 -43.21 17.51 22.32
N ARG A 403 -43.44 18.08 21.14
CA ARG A 403 -42.77 17.70 19.88
C ARG A 403 -41.25 17.85 19.95
N ALA A 404 -40.75 18.67 20.88
CA ALA A 404 -39.33 18.90 21.08
C ALA A 404 -38.62 17.72 21.76
N ARG A 405 -39.35 16.77 22.40
CA ARG A 405 -38.77 15.69 23.20
C ARG A 405 -38.93 14.28 22.63
N ARG A 406 -40.07 13.95 22.03
CA ARG A 406 -40.35 12.61 21.46
C ARG A 406 -41.24 12.68 20.22
N GLY A 407 -41.05 11.74 19.30
CA GLY A 407 -41.90 11.57 18.11
C GLY A 407 -41.58 12.53 16.98
N TYR A 408 -42.51 12.65 16.02
CA TYR A 408 -42.33 13.44 14.80
C TYR A 408 -42.55 14.93 15.02
N SER A 409 -41.71 15.76 14.40
CA SER A 409 -41.85 17.21 14.29
C SER A 409 -41.81 17.61 12.81
N PRO A 410 -42.93 18.16 12.26
CA PRO A 410 -42.98 18.59 10.87
C PRO A 410 -42.02 19.76 10.59
N MET A 411 -41.67 19.94 9.32
CA MET A 411 -40.92 21.12 8.86
C MET A 411 -41.60 22.42 9.27
N ALA A 412 -40.79 23.46 9.53
CA ALA A 412 -41.24 24.79 9.91
C ALA A 412 -42.06 24.83 11.22
N THR A 413 -41.86 23.88 12.13
CA THR A 413 -42.53 23.85 13.44
C THR A 413 -41.69 24.47 14.57
N GLU A 414 -40.38 24.29 14.54
CA GLU A 414 -39.46 24.67 15.63
C GLU A 414 -38.23 25.41 15.06
N ASN A 415 -37.58 26.28 15.85
CA ASN A 415 -36.32 26.94 15.49
C ASN A 415 -35.21 26.63 16.51
N PHE A 416 -34.04 26.22 16.05
CA PHE A 416 -32.89 26.03 16.93
C PHE A 416 -32.24 27.35 17.39
N ALA A 417 -32.41 28.44 16.65
CA ALA A 417 -31.95 29.78 17.04
C ALA A 417 -32.46 30.25 18.41
N SER A 418 -33.63 29.76 18.83
CA SER A 418 -34.19 30.07 20.16
C SER A 418 -33.30 29.58 21.31
N LEU A 419 -32.42 28.60 21.08
CA LEU A 419 -31.44 28.11 22.06
C LEU A 419 -30.31 29.12 22.32
N LEU A 420 -30.03 30.02 21.38
CA LEU A 420 -29.13 31.16 21.56
C LEU A 420 -29.85 32.42 22.05
N GLY A 421 -31.18 32.38 22.04
CA GLY A 421 -31.99 33.54 22.36
C GLY A 421 -32.22 34.49 21.19
N GLU A 422 -32.10 34.02 19.95
CA GLU A 422 -32.30 34.82 18.73
C GLU A 422 -33.66 34.55 18.08
N GLU A 423 -34.32 35.62 17.58
CA GLU A 423 -35.55 35.48 16.79
C GLU A 423 -35.22 35.15 15.32
N GLY A 424 -35.78 34.05 14.83
CA GLY A 424 -35.58 33.60 13.45
C GLY A 424 -36.72 32.70 12.95
N PRO A 425 -36.84 32.51 11.61
CA PRO A 425 -37.84 31.61 11.05
C PRO A 425 -37.62 30.16 11.52
N ASN A 426 -38.71 29.39 11.59
CA ASN A 426 -38.64 27.96 11.92
C ASN A 426 -37.82 27.17 10.90
N ASP A 427 -37.08 26.16 11.37
CA ASP A 427 -36.17 25.37 10.57
C ASP A 427 -36.91 24.56 9.50
N LEU A 428 -36.28 24.43 8.32
CA LEU A 428 -36.77 23.63 7.20
C LEU A 428 -36.18 22.22 7.23
N VAL A 429 -36.50 21.48 8.29
CA VAL A 429 -36.08 20.09 8.50
C VAL A 429 -37.21 19.29 9.17
N LYS A 430 -37.41 18.04 8.74
CA LYS A 430 -38.27 17.09 9.45
C LYS A 430 -37.46 16.43 10.57
N LYS A 431 -38.04 16.28 11.76
CA LYS A 431 -37.35 15.67 12.90
C LYS A 431 -38.16 14.48 13.44
N PHE A 432 -37.51 13.41 13.87
CA PHE A 432 -38.12 12.35 14.68
C PHE A 432 -37.21 12.03 15.87
N ARG A 433 -37.75 12.04 17.08
CA ARG A 433 -36.95 11.97 18.32
C ARG A 433 -37.27 10.73 19.12
N VAL A 434 -36.23 10.01 19.52
CA VAL A 434 -36.30 8.83 20.38
C VAL A 434 -35.29 8.99 21.51
N GLY A 435 -35.56 8.35 22.64
CA GLY A 435 -34.65 8.33 23.79
C GLY A 435 -34.90 7.11 24.67
N PRO A 436 -34.26 7.04 25.84
CA PRO A 436 -34.36 5.89 26.71
C PRO A 436 -35.78 5.72 27.23
N GLU A 437 -36.23 4.46 27.27
CA GLU A 437 -37.49 4.06 27.88
C GLU A 437 -37.24 3.83 29.39
N SER A 438 -38.11 4.38 30.24
CA SER A 438 -38.02 4.17 31.69
C SER A 438 -39.38 3.73 32.23
N GLU A 439 -39.37 2.70 33.08
CA GLU A 439 -40.57 2.24 33.80
C GLU A 439 -40.95 3.19 34.96
N SER A 440 -40.04 4.09 35.38
CA SER A 440 -40.25 4.99 36.53
C SER A 440 -40.36 6.45 36.09
N SER A 441 -41.54 7.04 36.27
CA SER A 441 -41.95 8.35 35.74
C SER A 441 -41.47 9.58 36.54
N SER A 442 -40.32 9.51 37.21
CA SER A 442 -39.93 10.54 38.19
C SER A 442 -39.36 11.84 37.58
N SER A 443 -38.74 11.80 36.38
CA SER A 443 -38.20 13.00 35.72
C SER A 443 -38.96 13.35 34.43
N SER A 444 -39.16 14.65 34.19
CA SER A 444 -39.83 15.19 33.00
C SER A 444 -39.11 14.87 31.68
N LEU A 445 -37.86 14.38 31.76
CA LEU A 445 -36.99 14.06 30.63
C LEU A 445 -37.19 12.63 30.10
N HIS A 446 -37.78 11.72 30.90
CA HIS A 446 -38.15 10.38 30.46
C HIS A 446 -39.60 10.36 29.99
N GLN A 447 -39.81 10.14 28.69
CA GLN A 447 -41.12 10.03 28.06
C GLN A 447 -41.13 8.82 27.13
N PRO A 448 -42.27 8.12 26.99
CA PRO A 448 -42.38 7.00 26.08
C PRO A 448 -42.13 7.44 24.64
N ASN A 449 -41.46 6.59 23.86
CA ASN A 449 -41.23 6.83 22.44
C ASN A 449 -42.55 6.72 21.67
N ALA A 450 -42.79 7.66 20.76
CA ALA A 450 -44.01 7.68 19.95
C ALA A 450 -43.77 6.97 18.61
N TRP A 451 -43.76 5.64 18.64
CA TRP A 451 -43.51 4.82 17.46
C TRP A 451 -44.74 4.74 16.52
N PRO A 452 -44.53 4.63 15.20
CA PRO A 452 -45.61 4.35 14.26
C PRO A 452 -46.14 2.92 14.45
N SER A 453 -47.46 2.74 14.47
CA SER A 453 -48.05 1.41 14.65
C SER A 453 -48.08 0.60 13.34
N SER A 454 -48.01 -0.73 13.46
CA SER A 454 -48.14 -1.66 12.33
C SER A 454 -49.48 -1.50 11.59
N GLU A 455 -50.54 -1.06 12.28
CA GLU A 455 -51.85 -0.78 11.68
C GLU A 455 -51.83 0.41 10.71
N VAL A 456 -50.96 1.40 10.97
CA VAL A 456 -50.91 2.65 10.21
C VAL A 456 -49.88 2.60 9.10
N TRP A 457 -48.72 1.98 9.33
CA TRP A 457 -47.62 1.96 8.35
C TRP A 457 -47.47 0.64 7.60
N GLY A 458 -47.94 -0.47 8.17
CA GLY A 458 -47.63 -1.82 7.72
C GLY A 458 -46.70 -2.53 8.70
N ASN A 459 -46.85 -3.86 8.79
CA ASN A 459 -46.14 -4.64 9.80
C ASN A 459 -44.63 -4.72 9.51
N GLU A 460 -44.24 -4.90 8.26
CA GLU A 460 -42.83 -5.02 7.87
C GLU A 460 -42.10 -3.67 7.99
N GLU A 461 -42.72 -2.59 7.54
CA GLU A 461 -42.16 -1.24 7.56
C GLU A 461 -42.01 -0.70 8.98
N ALA A 462 -43.05 -0.84 9.82
CA ALA A 462 -43.00 -0.42 11.21
C ALA A 462 -41.96 -1.23 12.00
N ALA A 463 -41.93 -2.56 11.82
CA ALA A 463 -40.97 -3.42 12.51
C ALA A 463 -39.53 -3.10 12.11
N PHE A 464 -39.25 -2.93 10.81
CA PHE A 464 -37.93 -2.57 10.31
C PHE A 464 -37.47 -1.21 10.84
N PHE A 465 -38.36 -0.21 10.88
CA PHE A 465 -38.02 1.11 11.39
C PHE A 465 -37.70 1.08 12.88
N ILE A 466 -38.54 0.45 13.69
CA ILE A 466 -38.36 0.40 15.14
C ILE A 466 -37.06 -0.34 15.48
N SER A 467 -36.88 -1.56 14.96
CA SER A 467 -35.71 -2.37 15.28
C SER A 467 -34.40 -1.72 14.85
N SER A 468 -34.35 -1.14 13.65
CA SER A 468 -33.13 -0.49 13.13
C SER A 468 -32.75 0.75 13.94
N ILE A 469 -33.74 1.55 14.38
CA ILE A 469 -33.48 2.76 15.15
C ILE A 469 -33.13 2.44 16.61
N GLU A 470 -33.76 1.45 17.22
CA GLU A 470 -33.44 1.00 18.58
C GLU A 470 -32.04 0.37 18.66
N GLU A 471 -31.70 -0.52 17.72
CA GLU A 471 -30.38 -1.14 17.67
C GLU A 471 -29.28 -0.09 17.44
N TYR A 472 -29.51 0.84 16.51
CA TYR A 472 -28.59 1.96 16.28
C TYR A 472 -28.47 2.89 17.49
N PHE A 473 -29.58 3.18 18.18
CA PHE A 473 -29.58 4.00 19.39
C PHE A 473 -28.64 3.42 20.45
N GLU A 474 -28.77 2.13 20.75
CA GLU A 474 -27.97 1.49 21.80
C GLU A 474 -26.48 1.42 21.42
N GLN A 475 -26.16 1.04 20.18
CA GLN A 475 -24.76 0.98 19.74
C GLN A 475 -24.10 2.36 19.68
N THR A 476 -24.83 3.39 19.26
CA THR A 476 -24.31 4.77 19.26
C THR A 476 -24.15 5.32 20.66
N ARG A 477 -25.02 4.92 21.60
CA ARG A 477 -24.89 5.25 23.03
C ARG A 477 -23.61 4.65 23.62
N LEU A 478 -23.32 3.38 23.35
CA LEU A 478 -22.06 2.73 23.76
C LEU A 478 -20.84 3.43 23.15
N ALA A 479 -20.87 3.73 21.85
CA ALA A 479 -19.80 4.48 21.20
C ALA A 479 -19.58 5.86 21.81
N ALA A 480 -20.67 6.56 22.18
CA ALA A 480 -20.59 7.85 22.85
C ALA A 480 -19.90 7.75 24.23
N ASP A 481 -20.12 6.68 24.98
CA ASP A 481 -19.42 6.46 26.26
C ASP A 481 -17.92 6.28 26.06
N TYR A 482 -17.50 5.54 25.02
CA TYR A 482 -16.07 5.38 24.68
C TYR A 482 -15.44 6.70 24.24
N ILE A 483 -16.16 7.50 23.42
CA ILE A 483 -15.72 8.84 23.01
C ILE A 483 -15.58 9.76 24.23
N LEU A 484 -16.53 9.76 25.15
CA LEU A 484 -16.45 10.54 26.39
C LEU A 484 -15.28 10.12 27.28
N THR A 485 -15.01 8.81 27.37
CA THR A 485 -13.86 8.28 28.11
C THR A 485 -12.55 8.81 27.53
N ALA A 486 -12.36 8.73 26.20
CA ALA A 486 -11.18 9.29 25.53
C ALA A 486 -11.05 10.81 25.72
N ILE A 487 -12.16 11.54 25.71
CA ILE A 487 -12.17 12.98 26.02
C ILE A 487 -11.66 13.20 27.45
N CYS A 488 -12.19 12.48 28.43
CA CYS A 488 -11.79 12.63 29.84
C CYS A 488 -10.32 12.31 30.07
N ASP A 489 -9.80 11.23 29.46
CA ASP A 489 -8.39 10.85 29.57
C ASP A 489 -7.47 11.94 29.03
N GLY A 490 -7.80 12.53 27.87
CA GLY A 490 -6.99 13.61 27.30
C GLY A 490 -7.09 14.94 28.06
N ILE A 491 -8.21 15.22 28.75
CA ILE A 491 -8.30 16.36 29.69
C ILE A 491 -7.42 16.09 30.90
N ASN A 492 -7.54 14.91 31.52
CA ASN A 492 -6.78 14.53 32.71
C ASN A 492 -5.26 14.53 32.47
N ALA A 493 -4.82 14.16 31.27
CA ALA A 493 -3.42 14.19 30.88
C ALA A 493 -2.85 15.61 30.73
N ASN A 494 -3.68 16.58 30.30
CA ASN A 494 -3.23 17.93 29.95
C ASN A 494 -3.49 18.99 31.02
N ASN A 495 -4.54 18.83 31.85
CA ASN A 495 -4.95 19.86 32.79
C ASN A 495 -5.66 19.26 34.03
N SER A 496 -4.90 19.10 35.12
CA SER A 496 -5.41 18.52 36.38
C SER A 496 -6.48 19.36 37.07
N ASP A 497 -6.60 20.65 36.73
CA ASP A 497 -7.48 21.59 37.44
C ASP A 497 -8.97 21.35 37.14
N HIS A 498 -9.29 20.68 36.02
CA HIS A 498 -10.66 20.36 35.62
C HIS A 498 -11.08 18.91 35.93
N ALA A 499 -10.16 18.08 36.43
CA ALA A 499 -10.38 16.65 36.66
C ALA A 499 -11.59 16.36 37.58
N GLN A 500 -11.83 17.21 38.58
CA GLN A 500 -12.98 17.07 39.47
C GLN A 500 -14.32 17.39 38.77
N SER A 501 -14.35 18.41 37.92
CA SER A 501 -15.55 18.84 37.19
C SER A 501 -16.01 17.82 36.15
N ILE A 502 -15.08 17.09 35.52
CA ILE A 502 -15.41 16.11 34.47
C ILE A 502 -15.69 14.69 34.99
N ASN A 503 -15.46 14.41 36.28
CA ASN A 503 -15.67 13.08 36.87
C ASN A 503 -17.14 12.59 36.78
N VAL A 504 -18.08 13.50 36.57
CA VAL A 504 -19.48 13.16 36.30
C VAL A 504 -19.66 12.44 34.95
N LEU A 505 -18.75 12.66 33.99
CA LEU A 505 -18.79 12.09 32.64
C LEU A 505 -18.33 10.63 32.59
N SER A 506 -17.50 10.20 33.55
CA SER A 506 -17.06 8.81 33.69
C SER A 506 -18.09 7.89 34.35
N ASN A 507 -19.17 8.45 34.92
CA ASN A 507 -20.25 7.67 35.53
C ASN A 507 -21.25 7.20 34.47
N GLN A 508 -21.01 6.00 33.93
CA GLN A 508 -21.95 5.34 33.02
C GLN A 508 -23.23 4.97 33.79
N SER A 509 -24.35 5.58 33.41
CA SER A 509 -25.67 5.33 34.01
C SER A 509 -26.66 4.91 32.94
N ASN A 510 -27.40 3.84 33.23
CA ASN A 510 -28.53 3.39 32.39
C ASN A 510 -29.71 4.38 32.42
N ASN A 511 -29.72 5.35 33.34
CA ASN A 511 -30.74 6.40 33.46
C ASN A 511 -30.33 7.71 32.77
N HIS A 512 -29.47 7.64 31.74
CA HIS A 512 -29.09 8.81 30.95
C HIS A 512 -30.29 9.48 30.28
N THR A 513 -30.11 10.71 29.79
CA THR A 513 -31.19 11.48 29.13
C THR A 513 -30.92 11.78 27.65
N SER A 514 -29.97 11.06 27.06
CA SER A 514 -29.59 11.17 25.64
C SER A 514 -30.78 11.02 24.69
N ILE A 515 -30.79 11.82 23.61
CA ILE A 515 -31.85 11.85 22.61
C ILE A 515 -31.25 11.64 21.23
N LEU A 516 -31.73 10.62 20.52
CA LEU A 516 -31.43 10.45 19.11
C LEU A 516 -32.49 11.17 18.28
N THR A 517 -32.02 12.10 17.44
CA THR A 517 -32.87 12.86 16.53
C THR A 517 -32.53 12.50 15.09
N LEU A 518 -33.50 11.89 14.40
CA LEU A 518 -33.47 11.67 12.97
C LEU A 518 -33.85 12.99 12.28
N LEU A 519 -33.09 13.37 11.25
CA LEU A 519 -33.23 14.64 10.53
C LEU A 519 -33.38 14.36 9.04
N GLY A 520 -34.40 14.95 8.41
CA GLY A 520 -34.69 14.78 6.99
C GLY A 520 -34.74 16.13 6.25
N TYR A 521 -33.83 16.32 5.29
CA TYR A 521 -33.73 17.51 4.45
C TYR A 521 -34.21 17.22 3.03
N GLN A 522 -35.16 18.04 2.56
CA GLN A 522 -35.78 17.83 1.25
C GLN A 522 -35.21 18.76 0.18
N TYR A 523 -35.01 18.20 -1.01
CA TYR A 523 -34.60 18.97 -2.19
C TYR A 523 -35.52 20.16 -2.45
N GLY A 524 -34.94 21.31 -2.79
CA GLY A 524 -35.67 22.54 -3.10
C GLY A 524 -36.22 23.28 -1.88
N SER A 525 -36.01 22.77 -0.65
CA SER A 525 -36.36 23.50 0.57
C SER A 525 -35.60 24.82 0.63
N ARG A 526 -36.33 25.93 0.58
CA ARG A 526 -35.78 27.28 0.68
C ARG A 526 -36.81 28.17 1.38
N HIS A 527 -36.34 29.03 2.27
CA HIS A 527 -37.18 30.13 2.76
C HIS A 527 -37.54 31.06 1.59
N LYS A 528 -38.79 31.56 1.54
CA LYS A 528 -39.20 32.58 0.56
C LYS A 528 -38.28 33.80 0.70
N LYS A 529 -37.81 34.35 -0.43
CA LYS A 529 -36.82 35.44 -0.52
C LYS A 529 -36.98 36.48 0.60
N GLY A 530 -35.96 36.61 1.46
CA GLY A 530 -35.76 37.84 2.22
C GLY A 530 -35.29 38.96 1.29
N SER A 531 -35.51 40.20 1.69
CA SER A 531 -35.27 41.44 0.92
C SER A 531 -33.81 41.71 0.50
N LYS A 532 -32.87 40.79 0.73
CA LYS A 532 -31.48 40.84 0.26
C LYS A 532 -31.10 39.44 -0.21
N GLY A 533 -30.52 39.32 -1.42
CA GLY A 533 -30.33 38.07 -2.18
C GLY A 533 -29.44 36.96 -1.59
N TYR A 534 -29.31 36.86 -0.27
CA TYR A 534 -28.59 35.80 0.43
C TYR A 534 -29.49 34.58 0.66
N MET A 535 -28.93 33.38 0.49
CA MET A 535 -29.63 32.14 0.85
C MET A 535 -29.69 32.02 2.38
N ARG A 536 -30.86 31.70 2.92
CA ARG A 536 -31.04 31.45 4.36
C ARG A 536 -30.68 29.99 4.71
N PRO A 537 -30.16 29.72 5.92
CA PRO A 537 -29.96 28.36 6.41
C PRO A 537 -31.27 27.56 6.46
N LEU A 538 -31.18 26.24 6.29
CA LEU A 538 -32.25 25.27 6.57
C LEU A 538 -32.42 25.06 8.07
N VAL A 539 -31.31 25.07 8.80
CA VAL A 539 -31.26 25.11 10.27
C VAL A 539 -30.42 26.31 10.65
N ALA A 540 -30.97 27.18 11.49
CA ALA A 540 -30.29 28.39 11.93
C ALA A 540 -29.01 28.09 12.75
N ALA A 541 -28.13 29.09 12.87
CA ALA A 541 -26.94 28.97 13.70
C ALA A 541 -27.32 28.69 15.17
N HIS A 542 -26.69 27.71 15.79
CA HIS A 542 -26.90 27.33 17.19
C HIS A 542 -25.69 26.58 17.76
N THR A 543 -25.68 26.42 19.08
CA THR A 543 -24.85 25.43 19.79
C THR A 543 -25.75 24.35 20.37
N ASP A 544 -25.17 23.17 20.58
CA ASP A 544 -25.89 22.05 21.19
C ASP A 544 -25.83 22.14 22.72
N VAL A 545 -26.94 21.88 23.40
CA VAL A 545 -27.04 22.05 24.86
C VAL A 545 -26.38 20.91 25.66
N GLY A 546 -26.24 19.72 25.06
CA GLY A 546 -25.79 18.51 25.76
C GLY A 546 -24.30 18.47 26.10
N VAL A 547 -23.77 17.26 26.29
CA VAL A 547 -22.34 17.02 26.54
C VAL A 547 -21.58 16.97 25.23
N ILE A 548 -21.92 16.01 24.37
CA ILE A 548 -21.44 15.89 22.99
C ILE A 548 -22.61 15.53 22.08
N THR A 549 -22.44 15.73 20.79
CA THR A 549 -23.33 15.21 19.75
C THR A 549 -22.54 14.26 18.88
N VAL A 550 -23.10 13.07 18.60
CA VAL A 550 -22.55 12.09 17.65
C VAL A 550 -23.50 12.01 16.45
N LEU A 551 -23.02 12.43 15.28
CA LEU A 551 -23.84 12.62 14.09
C LEU A 551 -23.40 11.67 12.96
N LEU A 552 -24.34 10.85 12.51
CA LEU A 552 -24.28 10.07 11.27
C LEU A 552 -25.05 10.78 10.15
N TYR A 553 -24.61 10.58 8.92
CA TYR A 553 -25.13 11.24 7.72
C TYR A 553 -25.10 10.30 6.51
N ASP A 554 -26.02 10.50 5.56
CA ASP A 554 -26.00 9.82 4.26
C ASP A 554 -25.24 10.60 3.17
N SER A 555 -25.27 10.06 1.96
CA SER A 555 -24.71 10.65 0.74
C SER A 555 -25.56 11.79 0.13
N GLY A 556 -26.64 12.21 0.80
CA GLY A 556 -27.61 13.16 0.28
C GLY A 556 -27.04 14.55 -0.01
N LYS A 557 -27.37 15.16 -1.15
CA LYS A 557 -26.65 16.37 -1.62
C LYS A 557 -27.36 17.71 -1.36
N CYS A 558 -28.60 17.73 -0.87
CA CYS A 558 -29.38 18.98 -0.77
C CYS A 558 -29.02 19.90 0.40
N ALA A 559 -28.21 19.43 1.35
CA ALA A 559 -27.87 20.16 2.57
C ALA A 559 -26.41 19.93 2.97
N THR A 560 -25.78 20.93 3.60
CA THR A 560 -24.40 20.87 4.10
C THR A 560 -24.31 21.46 5.50
N LEU A 561 -23.55 20.81 6.38
CA LEU A 561 -23.25 21.29 7.73
C LEU A 561 -22.10 22.30 7.65
N GLN A 562 -22.24 23.43 8.34
CA GLN A 562 -21.21 24.44 8.46
C GLN A 562 -20.96 24.77 9.93
N ARG A 563 -19.70 25.09 10.27
CA ARG A 563 -19.29 25.66 11.56
C ARG A 563 -18.55 26.99 11.36
N VAL A 564 -18.30 27.72 12.43
CA VAL A 564 -17.50 28.96 12.41
C VAL A 564 -15.99 28.65 12.34
N ALA A 565 -15.23 29.46 11.57
CA ALA A 565 -13.79 29.28 11.33
C ALA A 565 -12.89 29.74 12.50
N ASP A 566 -13.09 30.96 13.00
CA ASP A 566 -12.28 31.57 14.07
C ASP A 566 -13.17 32.07 15.21
N VAL A 567 -12.77 31.71 16.43
CA VAL A 567 -13.59 31.77 17.64
C VAL A 567 -13.39 33.10 18.40
N CYS A 568 -12.38 33.90 18.06
CA CYS A 568 -12.05 35.13 18.80
C CYS A 568 -12.87 36.37 18.37
N THR A 569 -13.69 36.28 17.31
CA THR A 569 -14.48 37.40 16.78
C THR A 569 -15.91 36.97 16.45
N ALA A 570 -16.64 36.50 17.46
CA ALA A 570 -18.03 36.08 17.30
C ALA A 570 -18.97 37.30 17.11
N ASP A 571 -19.18 37.69 15.85
CA ASP A 571 -20.30 38.54 15.43
C ASP A 571 -21.15 37.71 14.44
N PRO A 572 -22.43 37.42 14.78
CA PRO A 572 -23.32 36.58 13.97
C PRO A 572 -23.59 37.11 12.54
N THR A 573 -23.07 38.30 12.21
CA THR A 573 -23.22 38.93 10.90
C THR A 573 -21.95 38.95 10.03
N THR A 574 -20.76 38.65 10.57
CA THR A 574 -19.47 38.75 9.84
C THR A 574 -18.60 37.49 9.81
N GLU A 575 -19.04 36.38 10.41
CA GLU A 575 -18.23 35.16 10.53
C GLU A 575 -17.92 34.44 9.20
N GLU A 576 -16.66 34.01 9.03
CA GLU A 576 -16.25 33.04 8.01
C GLU A 576 -16.78 31.65 8.40
N TRP A 577 -17.76 31.14 7.63
CA TRP A 577 -18.34 29.82 7.83
C TRP A 577 -17.59 28.76 7.02
N VAL A 578 -17.18 27.67 7.67
CA VAL A 578 -16.47 26.55 7.06
C VAL A 578 -17.43 25.38 6.87
N ASN A 579 -17.42 24.76 5.69
CA ASN A 579 -18.13 23.51 5.46
C ASN A 579 -17.46 22.38 6.25
N ILE A 580 -18.25 21.56 6.93
CA ILE A 580 -17.77 20.26 7.37
C ILE A 580 -17.74 19.36 6.13
N ASN A 581 -16.54 19.03 5.67
CA ASN A 581 -16.36 18.12 4.57
C ASN A 581 -16.68 16.71 5.06
N LEU A 582 -17.81 16.19 4.61
CA LEU A 582 -18.27 14.85 4.94
C LEU A 582 -17.82 13.90 3.83
N PRO A 583 -17.12 12.78 4.13
CA PRO A 583 -16.79 11.78 3.12
C PRO A 583 -18.06 11.31 2.40
N ALA A 584 -17.90 10.88 1.14
CA ALA A 584 -18.99 10.26 0.40
C ALA A 584 -19.57 9.11 1.25
N GLY A 585 -20.89 9.13 1.47
CA GLY A 585 -21.57 8.48 2.60
C GLY A 585 -21.26 6.99 2.81
N PRO A 586 -21.75 6.39 3.91
CA PRO A 586 -21.29 5.09 4.46
C PRO A 586 -21.46 3.85 3.56
N CYS A 587 -21.94 4.00 2.33
CA CYS A 587 -22.49 2.94 1.48
C CYS A 587 -21.55 1.77 1.10
N TYR A 588 -20.26 1.74 1.45
CA TYR A 588 -19.37 0.66 0.99
C TYR A 588 -18.21 0.26 1.93
N ILE A 589 -18.22 0.61 3.23
CA ILE A 589 -17.03 0.38 4.09
C ILE A 589 -17.39 -0.23 5.45
N ASP A 590 -16.60 -1.21 5.88
CA ASP A 590 -16.76 -1.95 7.15
C ASP A 590 -16.66 -1.07 8.41
N GLU A 591 -16.14 0.16 8.33
CA GLU A 591 -16.06 1.10 9.46
C GLU A 591 -16.65 2.48 9.10
N PRO A 592 -17.76 2.90 9.70
CA PRO A 592 -18.40 4.21 9.47
C PRO A 592 -17.65 5.38 10.13
N VAL A 593 -17.85 6.59 9.60
CA VAL A 593 -17.30 7.86 10.14
C VAL A 593 -18.43 8.72 10.71
N PHE A 594 -18.22 9.24 11.92
CA PHE A 594 -19.16 10.10 12.64
C PHE A 594 -18.58 11.52 12.79
N VAL A 595 -19.45 12.51 12.77
CA VAL A 595 -19.10 13.86 13.23
C VAL A 595 -19.37 13.93 14.74
N VAL A 596 -18.38 14.35 15.50
CA VAL A 596 -18.51 14.58 16.95
C VAL A 596 -18.32 16.07 17.23
N ASN A 597 -19.25 16.68 17.96
CA ASN A 597 -19.09 18.06 18.41
C ASN A 597 -19.40 18.25 19.89
N VAL A 598 -18.75 19.25 20.49
CA VAL A 598 -18.88 19.60 21.90
C VAL A 598 -20.16 20.40 22.14
N GLY A 599 -20.94 20.01 23.14
CA GLY A 599 -22.09 20.77 23.62
C GLY A 599 -21.74 21.74 24.75
N ASP A 600 -22.66 22.65 25.04
CA ASP A 600 -22.54 23.69 26.06
C ASP A 600 -22.21 23.12 27.43
N CYS A 601 -22.77 21.96 27.81
CA CYS A 601 -22.52 21.35 29.11
C CYS A 601 -21.05 20.97 29.27
N LEU A 602 -20.46 20.30 28.27
CA LEU A 602 -19.06 19.91 28.32
C LEU A 602 -18.14 21.13 28.25
N SER A 603 -18.53 22.15 27.49
CA SER A 603 -17.78 23.40 27.41
C SER A 603 -17.75 24.11 28.78
N GLU A 604 -18.88 24.24 29.47
CA GLU A 604 -18.94 24.83 30.80
C GLU A 604 -18.17 23.99 31.84
N LEU A 605 -18.27 22.65 31.80
CA LEU A 605 -17.55 21.73 32.71
C LEU A 605 -16.03 21.80 32.55
N THR A 606 -15.55 22.08 31.33
CA THR A 606 -14.12 22.23 31.02
C THR A 606 -13.65 23.67 31.10
N GLY A 607 -14.47 24.58 31.63
CA GLY A 607 -14.13 25.99 31.75
C GLY A 607 -13.89 26.69 30.41
N GLY A 608 -14.47 26.18 29.33
CA GLY A 608 -14.29 26.66 27.96
C GLY A 608 -13.05 26.11 27.26
N SER A 609 -12.29 25.19 27.88
CA SER A 609 -11.16 24.53 27.22
C SER A 609 -11.62 23.74 26.00
N LEU A 610 -12.71 22.99 26.11
CA LEU A 610 -13.41 22.40 24.97
C LEU A 610 -14.53 23.35 24.53
N ARG A 611 -14.61 23.67 23.24
CA ARG A 611 -15.47 24.75 22.75
C ARG A 611 -16.77 24.21 22.17
N SER A 612 -17.91 24.65 22.70
CA SER A 612 -19.17 24.45 21.99
C SER A 612 -19.27 25.43 20.82
N THR A 613 -19.12 24.91 19.60
CA THR A 613 -18.95 25.72 18.40
C THR A 613 -20.26 25.94 17.65
N LEU A 614 -20.51 27.19 17.26
CA LEU A 614 -21.66 27.57 16.45
C LEU A 614 -21.66 26.83 15.12
N HIS A 615 -22.80 26.23 14.79
CA HIS A 615 -22.98 25.50 13.55
C HIS A 615 -24.39 25.69 12.98
N ARG A 616 -24.53 25.49 11.66
CA ARG A 616 -25.77 25.67 10.91
C ARG A 616 -25.85 24.70 9.75
N VAL A 617 -27.02 24.55 9.14
CA VAL A 617 -27.20 23.73 7.93
C VAL A 617 -27.64 24.60 6.76
N MET A 618 -26.87 24.61 5.68
CA MET A 618 -27.16 25.39 4.48
C MET A 618 -27.75 24.52 3.35
N PRO A 619 -28.68 25.06 2.54
CA PRO A 619 -29.12 24.36 1.34
C PRO A 619 -28.00 24.34 0.29
N GLN A 620 -27.75 23.18 -0.33
CA GLN A 620 -26.83 23.04 -1.46
C GLN A 620 -27.58 22.86 -2.79
N PRO A 621 -27.09 23.45 -3.89
CA PRO A 621 -27.63 23.20 -5.23
C PRO A 621 -27.34 21.75 -5.67
N CYS A 622 -28.38 20.96 -5.94
CA CYS A 622 -28.28 19.65 -6.60
C CYS A 622 -29.37 19.53 -7.69
N LYS A 623 -29.31 18.50 -8.55
CA LYS A 623 -30.33 18.26 -9.59
C LYS A 623 -31.48 17.43 -9.01
N LYS A 624 -32.72 17.71 -9.45
CA LYS A 624 -33.92 17.01 -8.98
C LYS A 624 -33.92 15.51 -9.32
N ASP A 625 -33.28 15.14 -10.43
CA ASP A 625 -33.25 13.77 -10.95
C ASP A 625 -32.09 12.92 -10.38
N ASP A 626 -31.33 13.44 -9.42
CA ASP A 626 -30.37 12.63 -8.66
C ASP A 626 -31.14 11.73 -7.66
N ASN A 627 -30.97 10.41 -7.75
CA ASN A 627 -31.57 9.44 -6.80
C ASN A 627 -31.21 9.69 -5.32
N ASP A 628 -30.15 10.48 -5.06
CA ASP A 628 -29.64 10.85 -3.73
C ASP A 628 -29.75 12.36 -3.45
N ALA A 629 -30.82 13.01 -3.95
CA ALA A 629 -31.01 14.44 -3.72
C ALA A 629 -31.34 14.77 -2.25
N ALA A 630 -32.19 13.99 -1.58
CA ALA A 630 -32.55 14.21 -0.17
C ALA A 630 -31.42 13.77 0.78
N ARG A 631 -31.29 14.45 1.94
CA ARG A 631 -30.29 14.12 2.96
C ARG A 631 -30.98 13.68 4.26
N SER A 632 -30.55 12.53 4.78
CA SER A 632 -30.92 11.98 6.08
C SER A 632 -29.72 12.01 7.03
N CYS A 633 -29.95 12.37 8.28
CA CYS A 633 -28.95 12.33 9.34
C CYS A 633 -29.54 11.76 10.63
N LEU A 634 -28.69 11.21 11.49
CA LEU A 634 -29.04 10.74 12.83
C LEU A 634 -28.09 11.37 13.83
N ALA A 635 -28.61 12.26 14.68
CA ALA A 635 -27.82 12.99 15.70
C ALA A 635 -28.16 12.47 17.09
N LEU A 636 -27.22 11.80 17.76
CA LEU A 636 -27.33 11.45 19.17
C LEU A 636 -26.82 12.62 20.01
N PHE A 637 -27.75 13.33 20.65
CA PHE A 637 -27.43 14.34 21.66
C PHE A 637 -27.21 13.63 22.99
N VAL A 638 -25.97 13.59 23.46
CA VAL A 638 -25.60 12.88 24.69
C VAL A 638 -25.94 13.75 25.90
N GLY A 639 -26.72 13.18 26.80
CA GLY A 639 -27.16 13.82 28.04
C GLY A 639 -26.90 12.93 29.24
N LEU A 640 -26.56 13.55 30.37
CA LEU A 640 -26.30 12.84 31.62
C LEU A 640 -27.60 12.39 32.31
N GLU A 641 -27.47 11.59 33.36
CA GLU A 641 -28.59 11.29 34.25
C GLU A 641 -29.14 12.59 34.87
N SER A 642 -30.46 12.70 34.97
CA SER A 642 -31.13 13.91 35.48
C SER A 642 -30.62 14.38 36.85
N SER A 643 -30.29 13.43 37.73
CA SER A 643 -29.79 13.62 39.10
C SER A 643 -28.27 13.82 39.19
N ALA A 644 -27.53 13.69 38.08
CA ALA A 644 -26.07 13.78 38.07
C ALA A 644 -25.62 15.17 38.56
N SER A 645 -24.73 15.20 39.55
CA SER A 645 -24.21 16.44 40.13
C SER A 645 -23.11 17.01 39.25
N LEU A 646 -23.30 18.25 38.79
CA LEU A 646 -22.32 19.03 38.04
C LEU A 646 -21.60 20.00 38.97
N THR A 647 -20.28 20.07 38.86
CA THR A 647 -19.45 21.07 39.57
C THR A 647 -18.75 21.95 38.54
N LEU A 648 -19.19 23.19 38.39
CA LEU A 648 -18.62 24.10 37.39
C LEU A 648 -17.30 24.73 37.90
N PRO A 649 -16.22 24.73 37.10
CA PRO A 649 -14.89 25.14 37.57
C PRO A 649 -14.77 26.64 37.93
N HIS A 650 -15.62 27.50 37.38
CA HIS A 650 -15.55 28.96 37.60
C HIS A 650 -16.43 29.48 38.75
N SER A 651 -17.54 28.81 39.07
CA SER A 651 -18.47 29.24 40.12
C SER A 651 -18.38 28.40 41.40
N GLY A 652 -17.89 27.16 41.31
CA GLY A 652 -17.92 26.19 42.42
C GLY A 652 -19.35 25.76 42.80
N GLU A 653 -20.37 26.15 42.02
CA GLU A 653 -21.75 25.79 42.27
C GLU A 653 -21.98 24.32 41.92
N ASN A 654 -22.62 23.59 42.84
CA ASN A 654 -23.12 22.24 42.60
C ASN A 654 -24.60 22.31 42.25
N MET A 655 -24.96 21.76 41.10
CA MET A 655 -26.35 21.63 40.67
C MET A 655 -26.56 20.31 39.92
N THR A 656 -27.80 19.84 39.85
CA THR A 656 -28.12 18.65 39.05
C THR A 656 -28.10 18.98 37.55
N TYR A 657 -27.85 17.98 36.71
CA TYR A 657 -27.92 18.14 35.25
C TYR A 657 -29.29 18.65 34.78
N GLU A 658 -30.39 18.20 35.41
CA GLU A 658 -31.73 18.72 35.09
C GLU A 658 -31.89 20.22 35.42
N GLU A 659 -31.39 20.67 36.57
CA GLU A 659 -31.40 22.09 36.96
C GLU A 659 -30.56 22.94 36.02
N TRP A 660 -29.35 22.47 35.70
CA TRP A 660 -28.46 23.13 34.76
C TRP A 660 -29.12 23.31 33.39
N ARG A 661 -29.67 22.23 32.83
CA ARG A 661 -30.33 22.22 31.51
C ARG A 661 -31.54 23.16 31.49
N ARG A 662 -32.35 23.16 32.55
CA ARG A 662 -33.49 24.07 32.71
C ARG A 662 -33.03 25.53 32.77
N GLY A 663 -31.96 25.80 33.52
CA GLY A 663 -31.34 27.13 33.62
C GLY A 663 -30.82 27.63 32.27
N ARG A 664 -30.13 26.80 31.50
CA ARG A 664 -29.59 27.13 30.17
C ARG A 664 -30.69 27.51 29.17
N ILE A 665 -31.79 26.76 29.14
CA ILE A 665 -32.95 27.05 28.29
C ILE A 665 -33.65 28.34 28.74
N ALA A 666 -33.78 28.54 30.06
CA ALA A 666 -34.37 29.76 30.62
C ALA A 666 -33.54 31.02 30.29
N ARG A 667 -32.21 30.94 30.34
CA ARG A 667 -31.29 32.03 29.92
C ARG A 667 -31.53 32.42 28.47
N ALA A 668 -31.59 31.44 27.56
CA ALA A 668 -31.87 31.69 26.15
C ALA A 668 -33.25 32.35 25.93
N THR A 669 -34.27 31.87 26.63
CA THR A 669 -35.64 32.43 26.56
C THR A 669 -35.72 33.86 27.12
N ALA A 670 -34.90 34.19 28.13
CA ALA A 670 -34.83 35.53 28.70
C ALA A 670 -34.20 36.54 27.73
N VAL A 671 -33.17 36.14 26.98
CA VAL A 671 -32.55 36.97 25.93
C VAL A 671 -33.57 37.31 24.83
N LEU A 672 -34.44 36.37 24.44
CA LEU A 672 -35.56 36.61 23.51
C LEU A 672 -36.56 37.64 24.05
N ARG A 673 -36.96 37.53 25.32
CA ARG A 673 -37.93 38.47 25.93
C ARG A 673 -37.37 39.88 26.05
N ASN A 674 -36.09 40.03 26.36
CA ASN A 674 -35.42 41.32 26.51
C ASN A 674 -35.10 41.98 25.16
N SER A 675 -34.95 41.21 24.08
CA SER A 675 -34.80 41.73 22.71
C SER A 675 -36.14 42.15 22.09
N ALA A 676 -37.25 41.47 22.40
CA ALA A 676 -38.59 41.82 21.94
C ALA A 676 -39.25 43.02 22.69
N SER A 677 -38.63 43.49 23.77
CA SER A 677 -39.10 44.65 24.58
C SER A 677 -38.30 45.94 24.34
N LYS A 678 -37.37 45.92 23.37
CA LYS A 678 -36.74 47.10 22.76
C LYS A 678 -37.31 47.31 21.36
#